data_AF-A0A0U1MVH4-F1
#
_entry.id   AF-A0A0U1MVH4-F1
#
_cell.length_a   1.000
_cell.length_b   1.000
_cell.length_c   1.000
_cell.angle_alpha   90.00
_cell.angle_beta   90.00
_cell.angle_gamma   90.00
#
_symmetry.space_group_name_H-M   'P 1'
#
loop_
_entity.id
_entity.type
_entity.pdbx_description
1 polymer ?
#
loop_
_entity_poly.entity_id
_entity_poly.type
_entity_poly.pdbx_seq_one_letter_code
_entity_poly.pdbx_strand_id
1 'polypeptide(L)'
;MVTDGFHTSTNFPILWKVELLINHNINCTHATQKGDMSMTYKMKKWQKLSTITLLIAGVITLNNGEFRNVDKHQIAVANTNVQTSDYEKLKKTWLDVNYGYDQYDENNQDMKKKFDAKEKEAKKLLEDMKTDTNRTYLWDSAKDLDKKSADMTKTYRNIEKIAEAMRHKNTSLKTDENKLKITDAIKWLHHNVYGKDPDKKVADLTTNRKEKDSSKKNNSLNWWDYEIGTPRALTNTLLLMDDMLTKDEMKNYSKPISTYAPSSDKILSSVGESEDAKGGNLVDISKVKLLESVIEEDVDMLKKSIDSFNKVFTYVQDSATGKARNGFYKDGSYIDHQDVPYTGAYGVVLLEGISQILPMIKETPFNDKTQNNTTLKSWIDEGFMPLIYKGEMMDLSRGRAISRENETSHTASATVMKSLLRLSDTMDDSTKTKYKQIVKTSVKSDSSYDSNDTLNSYSDIDKMKKLTDDKSISTNDLTHQLKIYNEMDRVTYHNKDLDFAFGLSMTSKNVARYENINGENLKGWHTGAGMSYLYNSDVKHYRDNFWATADMTRLPGTTTLNDMPSTNTKNDKSFVGGTKLNNKYASIGMDFENQDKTLTAKKSYFILNDKIVFIGTGIKSTGSSKNPVTSVENRKANGYKLYKDDIEITTSDVNAQETHSVFLESNDTKKNIGYHFLDKPKITVKKESHTGKWSEINKSQKTDDKKDEYYEVTQTHNTSDSKYAYVLYPGLSKSDFKPKNNNVSIVKQDEDFHVIKDNDGVFAGVNYSDSTKSFDINGITVELKEKGMFVIKKKDDNTYECSFYNPTSTNSTSNIESKISVTGYTITNKSVTNSNDAGVNFELTK
;
A
#
# COMPACT_ATOMS: atom_id res chain seq x y z
N MET A 1 -34.21 -42.10 63.93
CA MET A 1 -35.05 -42.26 62.73
C MET A 1 -34.07 -42.41 61.56
N VAL A 2 -33.67 -43.60 61.08
CA VAL A 2 -34.30 -44.95 61.10
C VAL A 2 -35.62 -44.92 60.29
N THR A 3 -35.80 -45.63 59.16
CA THR A 3 -34.94 -46.52 58.31
C THR A 3 -35.47 -46.48 56.84
N ASP A 4 -35.02 -47.19 55.79
CA ASP A 4 -34.08 -48.33 55.61
C ASP A 4 -33.10 -48.06 54.41
N GLY A 5 -32.69 -48.87 53.41
CA GLY A 5 -32.95 -50.24 52.90
C GLY A 5 -33.63 -50.24 51.50
N PHE A 6 -33.36 -51.14 50.54
CA PHE A 6 -32.39 -52.26 50.42
C PHE A 6 -31.87 -52.40 48.96
N HIS A 7 -30.84 -53.23 48.72
CA HIS A 7 -30.22 -53.48 47.40
C HIS A 7 -30.99 -54.45 46.48
N THR A 8 -30.80 -54.36 45.15
CA THR A 8 -30.09 -55.38 44.32
C THR A 8 -29.88 -54.91 42.87
N SER A 9 -29.09 -55.64 42.08
CA SER A 9 -28.58 -55.24 40.75
C SER A 9 -28.79 -56.32 39.67
N THR A 10 -28.82 -55.92 38.38
CA THR A 10 -27.96 -56.44 37.29
C THR A 10 -28.42 -56.00 35.87
N ASN A 11 -27.49 -56.09 34.91
CA ASN A 11 -27.67 -56.20 33.44
C ASN A 11 -28.19 -55.01 32.63
N PHE A 12 -27.25 -54.34 31.93
CA PHE A 12 -27.47 -53.72 30.61
C PHE A 12 -26.60 -54.46 29.57
N PRO A 13 -27.11 -54.81 28.37
CA PRO A 13 -26.34 -55.49 27.33
C PRO A 13 -25.53 -54.51 26.46
N ILE A 14 -24.38 -54.98 25.95
CA ILE A 14 -23.55 -54.27 24.97
C ILE A 14 -24.16 -54.41 23.58
N LEU A 15 -24.40 -53.31 22.88
CA LEU A 15 -24.75 -53.30 21.46
C LEU A 15 -23.51 -52.95 20.61
N TRP A 16 -22.94 -53.95 19.95
CA TRP A 16 -22.01 -53.75 18.85
C TRP A 16 -22.77 -53.21 17.64
N LYS A 17 -22.23 -52.17 17.00
CA LYS A 17 -22.69 -51.69 15.70
C LYS A 17 -21.56 -51.83 14.68
N VAL A 18 -21.72 -52.76 13.74
CA VAL A 18 -20.79 -52.93 12.63
C VAL A 18 -21.19 -51.96 11.52
N GLU A 19 -20.29 -51.05 11.14
CA GLU A 19 -20.48 -50.19 9.98
C GLU A 19 -19.68 -50.75 8.80
N LEU A 20 -20.40 -51.11 7.74
CA LEU A 20 -19.86 -51.77 6.56
C LEU A 20 -19.65 -50.72 5.46
N LEU A 21 -18.41 -50.21 5.37
CA LEU A 21 -17.99 -49.30 4.31
C LEU A 21 -17.99 -50.02 2.96
N ILE A 22 -18.82 -49.56 2.03
CA ILE A 22 -18.71 -49.87 0.60
C ILE A 22 -18.38 -48.56 -0.12
N ASN A 23 -17.15 -48.47 -0.61
CA ASN A 23 -16.60 -47.31 -1.29
C ASN A 23 -16.35 -47.67 -2.77
N HIS A 24 -16.89 -46.89 -3.70
CA HIS A 24 -16.70 -47.10 -5.14
C HIS A 24 -16.69 -45.76 -5.89
N ASN A 25 -15.50 -45.35 -6.33
CA ASN A 25 -15.32 -44.32 -7.34
C ASN A 25 -15.12 -44.99 -8.70
N ILE A 26 -15.76 -44.47 -9.75
CA ILE A 26 -15.45 -44.84 -11.14
C ILE A 26 -15.04 -43.57 -11.88
N ASN A 27 -13.76 -43.48 -12.23
CA ASN A 27 -13.27 -42.63 -13.29
C ASN A 27 -12.19 -43.42 -14.05
N CYS A 28 -12.51 -43.84 -15.26
CA CYS A 28 -11.58 -44.49 -16.17
C CYS A 28 -11.80 -43.90 -17.57
N THR A 29 -10.76 -43.24 -18.08
CA THR A 29 -10.70 -42.81 -19.48
C THR A 29 -10.65 -44.02 -20.39
N HIS A 30 -11.59 -44.12 -21.33
CA HIS A 30 -11.50 -45.01 -22.50
C HIS A 30 -11.95 -44.24 -23.74
N ALA A 31 -11.22 -44.40 -24.83
CA ALA A 31 -11.54 -43.79 -26.12
C ALA A 31 -12.60 -44.61 -26.87
N THR A 32 -13.45 -43.94 -27.65
CA THR A 32 -14.40 -44.58 -28.56
C THR A 32 -14.14 -44.16 -30.01
N GLN A 33 -14.19 -45.14 -30.92
CA GLN A 33 -14.10 -44.90 -32.37
C GLN A 33 -15.46 -44.57 -32.98
N LYS A 34 -15.43 -44.17 -34.26
CA LYS A 34 -16.59 -43.70 -35.05
C LYS A 34 -17.72 -44.75 -35.17
N GLY A 35 -18.94 -44.23 -35.28
CA GLY A 35 -20.09 -44.91 -35.88
C GLY A 35 -21.11 -43.87 -36.33
N ASP A 36 -21.34 -43.73 -37.64
CA ASP A 36 -22.22 -42.71 -38.19
C ASP A 36 -23.70 -43.12 -38.14
N MET A 37 -24.59 -42.19 -37.76
CA MET A 37 -25.91 -42.08 -38.36
C MET A 37 -26.53 -40.70 -38.13
N SER A 38 -27.16 -40.15 -39.17
CA SER A 38 -27.72 -38.80 -39.16
C SER A 38 -29.24 -38.77 -38.95
N MET A 39 -29.74 -37.88 -38.11
CA MET A 39 -31.02 -37.21 -38.34
C MET A 39 -30.97 -35.76 -37.85
N THR A 40 -31.69 -34.87 -38.54
CA THR A 40 -31.68 -33.44 -38.27
C THR A 40 -33.10 -32.91 -38.40
N TYR A 41 -33.65 -32.27 -37.35
CA TYR A 41 -34.50 -31.08 -37.54
C TYR A 41 -34.78 -30.24 -36.27
N LYS A 42 -34.52 -28.92 -36.43
CA LYS A 42 -35.13 -27.71 -35.83
C LYS A 42 -35.55 -27.65 -34.34
N MET A 43 -35.04 -26.59 -33.71
CA MET A 43 -35.44 -26.03 -32.41
C MET A 43 -36.89 -25.51 -32.35
N LYS A 44 -37.49 -25.52 -31.14
CA LYS A 44 -38.21 -24.35 -30.60
C LYS A 44 -38.25 -24.36 -29.06
N LYS A 45 -38.35 -23.17 -28.46
CA LYS A 45 -38.33 -22.91 -27.00
C LYS A 45 -39.46 -23.65 -26.26
N TRP A 46 -39.16 -24.16 -25.06
CA TRP A 46 -39.92 -23.90 -23.83
C TRP A 46 -38.94 -23.78 -22.65
N GLN A 47 -39.33 -23.09 -21.58
CA GLN A 47 -38.46 -22.79 -20.43
C GLN A 47 -38.79 -23.64 -19.21
N LYS A 48 -37.77 -23.87 -18.36
CA LYS A 48 -37.87 -24.24 -16.94
C LYS A 48 -38.90 -25.32 -16.56
N LEU A 49 -38.42 -26.55 -16.40
CA LEU A 49 -38.67 -27.30 -15.17
C LEU A 49 -37.48 -28.23 -14.91
N SER A 50 -37.06 -28.31 -13.66
CA SER A 50 -35.82 -28.99 -13.23
C SER A 50 -36.13 -30.06 -12.18
N THR A 51 -35.10 -30.87 -11.88
CA THR A 51 -35.00 -31.83 -10.74
C THR A 51 -35.59 -33.23 -10.98
N ILE A 52 -34.97 -34.21 -10.31
CA ILE A 52 -35.39 -35.62 -10.11
C ILE A 52 -35.32 -36.53 -11.36
N THR A 53 -34.13 -37.06 -11.65
CA THR A 53 -33.96 -38.41 -12.27
C THR A 53 -32.58 -39.00 -11.94
N LEU A 54 -32.43 -39.63 -10.76
CA LEU A 54 -31.42 -40.67 -10.43
C LEU A 54 -31.47 -41.04 -8.93
N LEU A 55 -32.35 -41.99 -8.55
CA LEU A 55 -32.21 -42.75 -7.28
C LEU A 55 -33.18 -43.96 -7.17
N ILE A 56 -33.30 -44.78 -8.22
CA ILE A 56 -33.89 -46.12 -8.12
C ILE A 56 -32.97 -47.13 -8.83
N ALA A 57 -31.95 -47.58 -8.10
CA ALA A 57 -31.01 -48.62 -8.53
C ALA A 57 -30.48 -49.39 -7.30
N GLY A 58 -31.41 -49.93 -6.51
CA GLY A 58 -31.13 -50.67 -5.28
C GLY A 58 -32.42 -51.17 -4.63
N VAL A 59 -32.36 -52.33 -3.99
CA VAL A 59 -33.50 -53.04 -3.35
C VAL A 59 -34.61 -53.48 -4.33
N ILE A 60 -34.31 -54.52 -5.11
CA ILE A 60 -35.34 -55.49 -5.55
C ILE A 60 -34.88 -56.90 -5.12
N THR A 61 -35.16 -57.25 -3.86
CA THR A 61 -35.12 -58.64 -3.37
C THR A 61 -36.15 -58.83 -2.24
N LEU A 62 -37.28 -59.44 -2.61
CA LEU A 62 -38.06 -60.39 -1.81
C LEU A 62 -38.39 -60.02 -0.34
N ASN A 63 -39.64 -59.61 -0.11
CA ASN A 63 -40.61 -60.56 0.43
C ASN A 63 -42.06 -60.13 0.19
N ASN A 64 -42.98 -61.10 0.18
CA ASN A 64 -44.40 -60.87 -0.10
C ASN A 64 -45.13 -60.23 1.10
N GLY A 65 -45.87 -59.15 0.86
CA GLY A 65 -46.75 -58.51 1.84
C GLY A 65 -47.72 -57.53 1.17
N GLU A 66 -48.97 -57.49 1.61
CA GLU A 66 -50.00 -56.64 1.02
C GLU A 66 -49.80 -55.15 1.32
N PHE A 67 -50.07 -54.28 0.35
CA PHE A 67 -50.18 -52.84 0.60
C PHE A 67 -51.44 -52.52 1.42
N ARG A 68 -51.25 -51.91 2.59
CA ARG A 68 -52.28 -51.14 3.29
C ARG A 68 -51.82 -49.70 3.48
N ASN A 69 -52.75 -48.75 3.42
CA ASN A 69 -52.47 -47.33 3.64
C ASN A 69 -51.83 -47.10 5.02
N VAL A 70 -50.81 -46.23 5.05
CA VAL A 70 -50.25 -45.63 6.27
C VAL A 70 -50.15 -44.12 6.04
N ASP A 71 -50.33 -43.34 7.11
CA ASP A 71 -50.78 -41.96 7.04
C ASP A 71 -49.82 -40.92 6.44
N LYS A 72 -50.46 -39.84 5.96
CA LYS A 72 -49.85 -38.59 5.47
C LYS A 72 -48.96 -37.92 6.53
N HIS A 73 -47.74 -38.39 6.67
CA HIS A 73 -46.69 -37.57 7.26
C HIS A 73 -46.32 -36.47 6.26
N GLN A 74 -46.40 -35.21 6.69
CA GLN A 74 -45.88 -34.11 5.92
C GLN A 74 -44.36 -34.26 5.81
N ILE A 75 -43.89 -34.72 4.65
CA ILE A 75 -42.49 -34.52 4.28
C ILE A 75 -42.34 -33.00 4.10
N ALA A 76 -41.80 -32.36 5.13
CA ALA A 76 -41.32 -30.99 5.04
C ALA A 76 -40.14 -31.00 4.08
N VAL A 77 -40.42 -30.81 2.79
CA VAL A 77 -39.40 -30.56 1.76
C VAL A 77 -38.80 -29.19 2.07
N ALA A 78 -37.85 -29.17 3.00
CA ALA A 78 -37.00 -28.03 3.23
C ALA A 78 -36.39 -27.64 1.89
N ASN A 79 -36.56 -26.38 1.49
CA ASN A 79 -36.12 -25.90 0.18
C ASN A 79 -34.60 -25.69 0.20
N THR A 80 -33.86 -26.80 0.23
CA THR A 80 -32.40 -26.89 0.36
C THR A 80 -31.68 -26.54 -0.95
N ASN A 81 -32.08 -25.42 -1.55
CA ASN A 81 -31.23 -24.63 -2.42
C ASN A 81 -30.11 -23.97 -1.59
N VAL A 82 -29.31 -24.81 -0.91
CA VAL A 82 -28.02 -24.40 -0.37
C VAL A 82 -27.19 -23.98 -1.57
N GLN A 83 -26.75 -22.73 -1.60
CA GLN A 83 -25.88 -22.23 -2.64
C GLN A 83 -24.46 -22.79 -2.40
N THR A 84 -24.26 -24.05 -2.77
CA THR A 84 -22.95 -24.69 -2.73
C THR A 84 -22.02 -24.01 -3.73
N SER A 85 -20.78 -23.77 -3.30
CA SER A 85 -19.75 -23.23 -4.17
C SER A 85 -19.02 -24.36 -4.88
N ASP A 86 -18.61 -24.11 -6.12
CA ASP A 86 -17.73 -25.02 -6.85
C ASP A 86 -16.28 -24.81 -6.36
N TYR A 87 -15.88 -25.55 -5.33
CA TYR A 87 -14.56 -25.42 -4.72
C TYR A 87 -13.42 -25.79 -5.68
N GLU A 88 -13.65 -26.69 -6.63
CA GLU A 88 -12.68 -27.02 -7.69
C GLU A 88 -12.49 -25.83 -8.63
N LYS A 89 -13.57 -25.13 -9.01
CA LYS A 89 -13.49 -23.86 -9.76
C LYS A 89 -12.84 -22.73 -8.97
N LEU A 90 -13.12 -22.60 -7.66
CA LEU A 90 -12.47 -21.60 -6.81
C LEU A 90 -10.96 -21.85 -6.71
N LYS A 91 -10.55 -23.11 -6.48
CA LYS A 91 -9.15 -23.55 -6.52
C LYS A 91 -8.50 -23.25 -7.87
N LYS A 92 -9.16 -23.58 -8.99
CA LYS A 92 -8.63 -23.24 -10.33
C LYS A 92 -8.48 -21.72 -10.49
N THR A 93 -9.47 -20.92 -10.10
CA THR A 93 -9.39 -19.45 -10.18
C THR A 93 -8.23 -18.89 -9.34
N TRP A 94 -7.97 -19.44 -8.15
CA TRP A 94 -6.79 -19.09 -7.37
C TRP A 94 -5.48 -19.41 -8.09
N LEU A 95 -5.38 -20.62 -8.66
CA LEU A 95 -4.19 -21.09 -9.38
C LEU A 95 -3.95 -20.30 -10.68
N ASP A 96 -4.99 -19.99 -11.45
CA ASP A 96 -4.93 -19.24 -12.71
C ASP A 96 -4.54 -17.77 -12.52
N VAL A 97 -4.90 -17.15 -11.39
CA VAL A 97 -4.51 -15.77 -11.06
C VAL A 97 -3.07 -15.72 -10.54
N ASN A 98 -2.73 -16.60 -9.59
CA ASN A 98 -1.49 -16.49 -8.81
C ASN A 98 -0.31 -17.28 -9.37
N TYR A 99 -0.55 -18.22 -10.29
CA TYR A 99 0.49 -19.05 -10.90
C TYR A 99 0.35 -19.08 -12.42
N GLY A 100 -0.83 -19.44 -12.95
CA GLY A 100 -1.13 -19.36 -14.38
C GLY A 100 -0.45 -20.40 -15.27
N TYR A 101 -0.39 -21.66 -14.84
CA TYR A 101 0.27 -22.75 -15.57
C TYR A 101 -0.26 -22.95 -17.00
N ASP A 102 -1.57 -22.73 -17.20
CA ASP A 102 -2.23 -22.80 -18.51
C ASP A 102 -1.79 -21.67 -19.47
N GLN A 103 -1.19 -20.59 -18.95
CA GLN A 103 -0.71 -19.44 -19.73
C GLN A 103 0.80 -19.51 -20.07
N TYR A 104 1.51 -20.59 -19.69
CA TYR A 104 2.93 -20.73 -20.01
C TYR A 104 3.18 -21.00 -21.51
N ASP A 105 3.87 -20.05 -22.15
CA ASP A 105 4.46 -20.09 -23.50
C ASP A 105 6.00 -20.20 -23.39
N GLU A 106 6.57 -21.27 -23.94
CA GLU A 106 8.03 -21.54 -23.93
C GLU A 106 8.84 -20.57 -24.81
N ASN A 107 8.19 -19.89 -25.75
CA ASN A 107 8.81 -18.89 -26.63
C ASN A 107 8.92 -17.53 -25.92
N ASN A 108 8.14 -17.31 -24.86
CA ASN A 108 8.16 -16.11 -24.06
C ASN A 108 9.36 -16.11 -23.10
N GLN A 109 10.37 -15.29 -23.41
CA GLN A 109 11.64 -15.28 -22.66
C GLN A 109 11.46 -14.89 -21.19
N ASP A 110 10.47 -14.06 -20.85
CA ASP A 110 10.16 -13.70 -19.45
C ASP A 110 9.59 -14.90 -18.67
N MET A 111 8.69 -15.66 -19.30
CA MET A 111 8.15 -16.89 -18.71
C MET A 111 9.24 -17.95 -18.58
N LYS A 112 10.13 -18.06 -19.59
CA LYS A 112 11.26 -18.99 -19.56
C LYS A 112 12.29 -18.63 -18.48
N LYS A 113 12.78 -17.38 -18.45
CA LYS A 113 13.65 -16.80 -17.39
C LYS A 113 13.13 -17.17 -16.00
N LYS A 114 11.81 -17.08 -15.81
CA LYS A 114 11.11 -17.35 -14.57
C LYS A 114 10.92 -18.84 -14.27
N PHE A 115 10.61 -19.68 -15.26
CA PHE A 115 10.59 -21.13 -15.12
C PHE A 115 11.99 -21.65 -14.76
N ASP A 116 13.02 -21.28 -15.51
CA ASP A 116 14.41 -21.66 -15.28
C ASP A 116 14.89 -21.22 -13.87
N ALA A 117 14.47 -20.04 -13.40
CA ALA A 117 14.76 -19.56 -12.05
C ALA A 117 14.03 -20.37 -10.95
N LYS A 118 12.74 -20.66 -11.13
CA LYS A 118 11.94 -21.44 -10.16
C LYS A 118 12.39 -22.90 -10.10
N GLU A 119 12.63 -23.53 -11.25
CA GLU A 119 13.19 -24.88 -11.37
C GLU A 119 14.57 -24.95 -10.67
N LYS A 120 15.44 -23.96 -10.87
CA LYS A 120 16.76 -23.88 -10.22
C LYS A 120 16.66 -23.68 -8.71
N GLU A 121 15.76 -22.82 -8.21
CA GLU A 121 15.59 -22.63 -6.77
C GLU A 121 14.96 -23.87 -6.11
N ALA A 122 13.89 -24.43 -6.69
CA ALA A 122 13.24 -25.64 -6.20
C ALA A 122 14.18 -26.85 -6.22
N LYS A 123 14.98 -27.01 -7.28
CA LYS A 123 16.03 -28.04 -7.35
C LYS A 123 17.01 -27.90 -6.18
N LYS A 124 17.57 -26.71 -5.97
CA LYS A 124 18.48 -26.48 -4.84
C LYS A 124 17.80 -26.74 -3.50
N LEU A 125 16.55 -26.32 -3.32
CA LEU A 125 15.82 -26.57 -2.08
C LEU A 125 15.57 -28.07 -1.85
N LEU A 126 15.36 -28.88 -2.89
CA LEU A 126 15.27 -30.34 -2.82
C LEU A 126 16.64 -31.02 -2.54
N GLU A 127 17.74 -30.47 -3.05
CA GLU A 127 19.11 -30.94 -2.79
C GLU A 127 19.59 -30.58 -1.37
N ASP A 128 19.25 -29.39 -0.86
CA ASP A 128 19.57 -28.92 0.49
C ASP A 128 18.62 -29.46 1.59
N MET A 129 17.56 -30.22 1.23
CA MET A 129 16.52 -30.68 2.18
C MET A 129 16.99 -31.86 3.02
N LYS A 130 16.87 -31.76 4.35
CA LYS A 130 17.13 -32.88 5.28
C LYS A 130 15.97 -33.85 5.31
N THR A 131 16.24 -35.09 4.91
CA THR A 131 15.28 -36.20 4.82
C THR A 131 15.57 -37.34 5.80
N ASP A 132 16.58 -37.20 6.66
CA ASP A 132 16.90 -38.21 7.67
C ASP A 132 15.79 -38.34 8.73
N THR A 133 15.77 -39.47 9.47
CA THR A 133 14.72 -39.78 10.43
C THR A 133 14.80 -38.98 11.72
N ASN A 134 15.97 -38.40 12.02
CA ASN A 134 16.27 -37.75 13.30
C ASN A 134 16.31 -36.23 13.18
N ARG A 135 15.98 -35.70 12.00
CA ARG A 135 15.95 -34.28 11.66
C ARG A 135 15.09 -33.47 12.62
N THR A 136 15.60 -32.30 13.00
CA THR A 136 14.88 -31.30 13.82
C THR A 136 14.47 -30.07 13.02
N TYR A 137 14.83 -30.01 11.74
CA TYR A 137 14.49 -28.97 10.76
C TYR A 137 14.77 -29.49 9.34
N LEU A 138 14.20 -28.83 8.33
CA LEU A 138 14.37 -29.24 6.91
C LEU A 138 15.55 -28.55 6.21
N TRP A 139 15.93 -27.32 6.60
CA TRP A 139 17.05 -26.58 6.01
C TRP A 139 17.87 -25.82 7.07
N ASP A 140 19.20 -25.88 7.00
CA ASP A 140 20.09 -25.18 7.96
C ASP A 140 19.88 -23.66 8.01
N SER A 141 19.38 -23.06 6.92
CA SER A 141 19.08 -21.62 6.84
C SER A 141 17.75 -21.22 7.51
N ALA A 142 17.01 -22.18 8.07
CA ALA A 142 15.72 -21.98 8.73
C ALA A 142 15.53 -23.03 9.86
N LYS A 143 16.52 -23.13 10.77
CA LYS A 143 16.66 -24.28 11.68
C LYS A 143 15.99 -24.15 13.06
N ASP A 144 15.62 -22.94 13.49
CA ASP A 144 15.03 -22.74 14.84
C ASP A 144 13.51 -22.63 14.78
N LEU A 145 12.87 -23.73 14.37
CA LEU A 145 11.44 -23.79 14.07
C LEU A 145 10.52 -23.56 15.30
N ASP A 146 11.03 -23.82 16.51
CA ASP A 146 10.26 -23.71 17.76
C ASP A 146 10.35 -22.32 18.41
N LYS A 147 11.54 -21.68 18.36
CA LYS A 147 11.82 -20.41 19.06
C LYS A 147 11.91 -19.21 18.12
N LYS A 148 12.03 -19.41 16.81
CA LYS A 148 12.08 -18.33 15.81
C LYS A 148 11.02 -18.58 14.74
N SER A 149 9.83 -18.01 14.93
CA SER A 149 8.66 -18.32 14.09
C SER A 149 8.84 -17.95 12.61
N ALA A 150 9.70 -16.97 12.32
CA ALA A 150 10.11 -16.64 10.96
C ALA A 150 10.83 -17.79 10.23
N ASP A 151 11.53 -18.69 10.95
CA ASP A 151 12.15 -19.90 10.37
C ASP A 151 11.08 -20.94 10.01
N MET A 152 10.01 -21.06 10.79
CA MET A 152 8.83 -21.88 10.46
C MET A 152 8.16 -21.36 9.18
N THR A 153 7.81 -20.07 9.12
CA THR A 153 7.21 -19.48 7.90
C THR A 153 8.14 -19.57 6.69
N LYS A 154 9.45 -19.38 6.86
CA LYS A 154 10.43 -19.59 5.79
C LYS A 154 10.46 -21.05 5.31
N THR A 155 10.36 -22.02 6.23
CA THR A 155 10.37 -23.44 5.89
C THR A 155 9.13 -23.84 5.10
N TYR A 156 7.93 -23.36 5.46
CA TYR A 156 6.73 -23.57 4.63
C TYR A 156 6.83 -22.89 3.26
N ARG A 157 7.39 -21.67 3.17
CA ARG A 157 7.64 -20.98 1.89
C ARG A 157 8.65 -21.70 1.00
N ASN A 158 9.64 -22.38 1.57
CA ASN A 158 10.55 -23.22 0.79
C ASN A 158 9.80 -24.40 0.16
N ILE A 159 8.84 -25.01 0.88
CA ILE A 159 7.99 -26.08 0.31
C ILE A 159 7.04 -25.50 -0.75
N GLU A 160 6.41 -24.35 -0.50
CA GLU A 160 5.54 -23.64 -1.46
C GLU A 160 6.24 -23.43 -2.81
N LYS A 161 7.52 -23.02 -2.81
CA LYS A 161 8.36 -22.89 -4.01
C LYS A 161 8.63 -24.21 -4.73
N ILE A 162 8.87 -25.30 -3.99
CA ILE A 162 9.06 -26.62 -4.59
C ILE A 162 7.75 -27.12 -5.20
N ALA A 163 6.62 -26.97 -4.50
CA ALA A 163 5.30 -27.32 -4.99
C ALA A 163 4.93 -26.53 -6.26
N GLU A 164 5.24 -25.22 -6.29
CA GLU A 164 5.05 -24.38 -7.47
C GLU A 164 5.84 -24.88 -8.69
N ALA A 165 7.12 -25.24 -8.52
CA ALA A 165 7.92 -25.81 -9.61
C ALA A 165 7.38 -27.19 -10.03
N MET A 166 7.15 -28.10 -9.08
CA MET A 166 6.63 -29.46 -9.31
C MET A 166 5.19 -29.50 -9.87
N ARG A 167 4.47 -28.38 -9.88
CA ARG A 167 3.15 -28.23 -10.52
C ARG A 167 3.25 -27.84 -11.99
N HIS A 168 4.38 -27.31 -12.45
CA HIS A 168 4.56 -26.89 -13.84
C HIS A 168 4.70 -28.08 -14.81
N LYS A 169 3.91 -28.08 -15.89
CA LYS A 169 3.87 -29.16 -16.91
C LYS A 169 5.23 -29.58 -17.51
N ASN A 170 6.20 -28.67 -17.58
CA ASN A 170 7.53 -28.93 -18.15
C ASN A 170 8.63 -29.19 -17.07
N THR A 171 8.29 -29.30 -15.78
CA THR A 171 9.30 -29.52 -14.72
C THR A 171 9.94 -30.91 -14.81
N SER A 172 11.25 -30.95 -14.55
CA SER A 172 12.01 -32.18 -14.33
C SER A 172 11.88 -32.70 -12.89
N LEU A 173 11.38 -31.87 -11.96
CA LEU A 173 11.45 -32.15 -10.52
C LEU A 173 10.34 -33.05 -9.99
N LYS A 174 9.27 -33.31 -10.76
CA LYS A 174 8.08 -34.10 -10.33
C LYS A 174 8.32 -35.62 -10.33
N THR A 175 9.52 -36.07 -9.96
CA THR A 175 9.87 -37.49 -9.78
C THR A 175 9.18 -38.08 -8.55
N ASP A 176 8.98 -39.41 -8.51
CA ASP A 176 8.35 -40.06 -7.36
C ASP A 176 9.18 -39.92 -6.06
N GLU A 177 10.51 -39.89 -6.18
CA GLU A 177 11.40 -39.56 -5.05
C GLU A 177 11.10 -38.16 -4.47
N ASN A 178 10.97 -37.14 -5.33
CA ASN A 178 10.71 -35.78 -4.87
C ASN A 178 9.26 -35.60 -4.38
N LYS A 179 8.27 -36.32 -4.94
CA LYS A 179 6.90 -36.42 -4.40
C LYS A 179 6.92 -36.97 -2.96
N LEU A 180 7.69 -38.03 -2.72
CA LEU A 180 7.86 -38.61 -1.38
C LEU A 180 8.55 -37.62 -0.43
N LYS A 181 9.62 -36.93 -0.86
CA LYS A 181 10.28 -35.89 -0.05
C LYS A 181 9.33 -34.76 0.36
N ILE A 182 8.56 -34.22 -0.58
CA ILE A 182 7.71 -33.05 -0.30
C ILE A 182 6.47 -33.41 0.54
N THR A 183 5.90 -34.60 0.36
CA THR A 183 4.79 -35.09 1.21
C THR A 183 5.28 -35.46 2.62
N ASP A 184 6.44 -36.11 2.75
CA ASP A 184 7.10 -36.37 4.05
C ASP A 184 7.48 -35.06 4.77
N ALA A 185 7.95 -34.04 4.04
CA ALA A 185 8.24 -32.72 4.60
C ALA A 185 6.99 -32.05 5.22
N ILE A 186 5.86 -32.03 4.53
CA ILE A 186 4.60 -31.47 5.04
C ILE A 186 4.05 -32.29 6.22
N LYS A 187 4.04 -33.62 6.10
CA LYS A 187 3.64 -34.54 7.17
C LYS A 187 4.50 -34.37 8.43
N TRP A 188 5.80 -34.22 8.26
CA TRP A 188 6.75 -33.98 9.34
C TRP A 188 6.54 -32.62 10.01
N LEU A 189 6.30 -31.54 9.25
CA LEU A 189 6.01 -30.23 9.83
C LEU A 189 4.67 -30.19 10.57
N HIS A 190 3.66 -30.89 10.06
CA HIS A 190 2.39 -31.05 10.76
C HIS A 190 2.60 -31.79 12.10
N HIS A 191 3.30 -32.94 12.10
CA HIS A 191 3.51 -33.74 13.32
C HIS A 191 4.48 -33.10 14.33
N ASN A 192 5.50 -32.38 13.88
CA ASN A 192 6.61 -31.93 14.74
C ASN A 192 6.61 -30.43 15.06
N VAL A 193 5.91 -29.60 14.25
CA VAL A 193 6.04 -28.13 14.29
C VAL A 193 4.68 -27.45 14.39
N TYR A 194 3.99 -27.19 13.28
CA TYR A 194 2.82 -26.28 13.28
C TYR A 194 1.54 -26.96 13.80
N GLY A 195 1.33 -28.23 13.44
CA GLY A 195 0.20 -29.05 13.91
C GLY A 195 0.45 -29.79 15.22
N LYS A 196 1.62 -29.58 15.85
CA LYS A 196 1.99 -30.23 17.12
C LYS A 196 1.38 -29.49 18.29
N ASP A 197 0.46 -30.14 19.01
CA ASP A 197 -0.21 -29.64 20.21
C ASP A 197 -0.64 -28.14 20.09
N PRO A 198 -1.40 -27.73 19.05
CA PRO A 198 -1.56 -26.32 18.72
C PRO A 198 -2.21 -25.50 19.85
N ASP A 199 -3.16 -26.07 20.61
CA ASP A 199 -3.77 -25.42 21.78
C ASP A 199 -2.73 -25.14 22.89
N LYS A 200 -1.77 -26.04 23.08
CA LYS A 200 -0.64 -25.86 23.99
C LYS A 200 0.33 -24.80 23.45
N LYS A 201 0.63 -24.80 22.15
CA LYS A 201 1.49 -23.77 21.55
C LYS A 201 0.84 -22.38 21.64
N VAL A 202 -0.48 -22.26 21.54
CA VAL A 202 -1.23 -21.02 21.83
C VAL A 202 -1.09 -20.61 23.31
N ALA A 203 -1.13 -21.56 24.25
CA ALA A 203 -0.88 -21.25 25.68
C ALA A 203 0.58 -20.79 25.94
N ASP A 204 1.56 -21.43 25.31
CA ASP A 204 2.99 -21.05 25.39
C ASP A 204 3.22 -19.65 24.77
N LEU A 205 2.64 -19.38 23.59
CA LEU A 205 2.67 -18.08 22.92
C LEU A 205 1.99 -16.98 23.75
N THR A 206 0.83 -17.28 24.34
CA THR A 206 0.11 -16.38 25.26
C THR A 206 0.94 -16.06 26.51
N THR A 207 1.68 -17.04 27.03
CA THR A 207 2.57 -16.86 28.18
C THR A 207 3.76 -15.99 27.81
N ASN A 208 4.44 -16.28 26.70
CA ASN A 208 5.53 -15.46 26.16
C ASN A 208 5.08 -14.02 25.83
N ARG A 209 3.85 -13.85 25.34
CA ARG A 209 3.26 -12.53 25.08
C ARG A 209 3.07 -11.72 26.36
N LYS A 210 2.62 -12.36 27.44
CA LYS A 210 2.32 -11.73 28.75
C LYS A 210 3.56 -11.56 29.64
N GLU A 211 4.67 -12.21 29.32
CA GLU A 211 5.95 -12.01 30.00
C GLU A 211 6.39 -10.53 29.94
N LYS A 212 6.77 -10.00 31.10
CA LYS A 212 7.21 -8.62 31.35
C LYS A 212 8.73 -8.53 31.47
N ASP A 213 9.39 -9.60 31.87
CA ASP A 213 10.84 -9.70 31.90
C ASP A 213 11.38 -9.86 30.46
N SER A 214 11.98 -8.80 29.93
CA SER A 214 12.54 -8.77 28.58
C SER A 214 13.72 -9.72 28.36
N SER A 215 14.33 -10.27 29.43
CA SER A 215 15.35 -11.32 29.34
C SER A 215 14.77 -12.73 29.18
N LYS A 216 13.52 -12.93 29.63
CA LYS A 216 12.78 -14.19 29.46
C LYS A 216 11.90 -14.20 28.21
N LYS A 217 11.42 -13.03 27.79
CA LYS A 217 10.56 -12.86 26.62
C LYS A 217 11.29 -13.14 25.32
N ASN A 218 10.88 -14.20 24.64
CA ASN A 218 11.37 -14.50 23.30
C ASN A 218 10.67 -13.62 22.25
N ASN A 219 11.34 -12.54 21.86
CA ASN A 219 10.89 -11.60 20.83
C ASN A 219 11.05 -12.14 19.39
N SER A 220 11.59 -13.36 19.21
CA SER A 220 11.63 -14.05 17.91
C SER A 220 10.37 -14.87 17.60
N LEU A 221 9.38 -14.85 18.50
CA LEU A 221 8.05 -15.42 18.30
C LEU A 221 7.05 -14.31 17.99
N ASN A 222 6.46 -14.38 16.79
CA ASN A 222 5.52 -13.40 16.27
C ASN A 222 4.19 -14.08 15.91
N TRP A 223 3.07 -13.55 16.43
CA TRP A 223 1.71 -14.00 16.12
C TRP A 223 1.46 -14.10 14.60
N TRP A 224 2.06 -13.17 13.84
CA TRP A 224 1.86 -13.07 12.40
C TRP A 224 2.31 -14.33 11.66
N ASP A 225 3.39 -14.99 12.11
CA ASP A 225 3.87 -16.23 11.50
C ASP A 225 2.89 -17.41 11.74
N TYR A 226 2.15 -17.40 12.85
CA TYR A 226 1.18 -18.45 13.20
C TYR A 226 -0.22 -18.22 12.61
N GLU A 227 -0.64 -16.95 12.45
CA GLU A 227 -1.99 -16.58 11.97
C GLU A 227 -2.04 -16.21 10.48
N ILE A 228 -0.93 -15.76 9.88
CA ILE A 228 -0.88 -15.30 8.47
C ILE A 228 0.27 -15.95 7.69
N GLY A 229 1.51 -15.84 8.17
CA GLY A 229 2.73 -16.21 7.46
C GLY A 229 2.80 -17.67 7.05
N THR A 230 2.70 -18.59 8.02
CA THR A 230 2.65 -20.03 7.78
C THR A 230 1.32 -20.45 7.17
N PRO A 231 0.13 -20.04 7.66
CA PRO A 231 -1.15 -20.39 7.04
C PRO A 231 -1.26 -20.08 5.55
N ARG A 232 -0.74 -18.92 5.09
CA ARG A 232 -0.78 -18.54 3.67
C ARG A 232 0.10 -19.44 2.80
N ALA A 233 1.32 -19.76 3.27
CA ALA A 233 2.22 -20.68 2.57
C ALA A 233 1.70 -22.12 2.59
N LEU A 234 1.12 -22.56 3.72
CA LEU A 234 0.50 -23.87 3.90
C LEU A 234 -0.71 -24.06 2.97
N THR A 235 -1.68 -23.14 3.01
CA THR A 235 -2.88 -23.22 2.15
C THR A 235 -2.52 -23.17 0.66
N ASN A 236 -1.59 -22.31 0.25
CA ASN A 236 -1.04 -22.33 -1.11
C ASN A 236 -0.40 -23.69 -1.46
N THR A 237 0.45 -24.24 -0.58
CA THR A 237 1.11 -25.54 -0.80
C THR A 237 0.10 -26.66 -0.97
N LEU A 238 -0.93 -26.74 -0.12
CA LEU A 238 -1.96 -27.78 -0.20
C LEU A 238 -2.75 -27.69 -1.52
N LEU A 239 -3.09 -26.48 -1.98
CA LEU A 239 -3.78 -26.29 -3.27
C LEU A 239 -2.88 -26.55 -4.50
N LEU A 240 -1.56 -26.41 -4.36
CA LEU A 240 -0.57 -26.79 -5.39
C LEU A 240 -0.32 -28.31 -5.44
N MET A 241 -0.45 -29.00 -4.30
CA MET A 241 -0.19 -30.43 -4.11
C MET A 241 -1.45 -31.31 -4.17
N ASP A 242 -2.56 -30.82 -4.72
CA ASP A 242 -3.82 -31.57 -4.81
C ASP A 242 -3.75 -32.82 -5.71
N ASP A 243 -2.67 -33.01 -6.47
CA ASP A 243 -2.36 -34.20 -7.26
C ASP A 243 -1.33 -35.14 -6.57
N MET A 244 -0.92 -34.80 -5.34
CA MET A 244 0.02 -35.56 -4.51
C MET A 244 -0.54 -35.91 -3.12
N LEU A 245 -1.66 -35.32 -2.72
CA LEU A 245 -2.30 -35.49 -1.41
C LEU A 245 -3.77 -35.90 -1.57
N THR A 246 -4.28 -36.70 -0.63
CA THR A 246 -5.72 -36.94 -0.52
C THR A 246 -6.45 -35.73 0.09
N LYS A 247 -7.76 -35.60 -0.16
CA LYS A 247 -8.57 -34.53 0.48
C LYS A 247 -8.51 -34.61 2.01
N ASP A 248 -8.51 -35.82 2.58
CA ASP A 248 -8.44 -36.02 4.04
C ASP A 248 -7.08 -35.58 4.62
N GLU A 249 -5.98 -35.83 3.91
CA GLU A 249 -4.65 -35.30 4.29
C GLU A 249 -4.61 -33.78 4.21
N MET A 250 -5.15 -33.18 3.14
CA MET A 250 -5.21 -31.72 2.99
C MET A 250 -5.96 -31.09 4.18
N LYS A 251 -7.18 -31.57 4.49
CA LYS A 251 -7.99 -31.10 5.61
C LYS A 251 -7.31 -31.32 6.97
N ASN A 252 -6.68 -32.48 7.18
CA ASN A 252 -5.90 -32.72 8.38
C ASN A 252 -4.72 -31.74 8.53
N TYR A 253 -4.03 -31.40 7.43
CA TYR A 253 -2.90 -30.48 7.46
C TYR A 253 -3.32 -29.00 7.61
N SER A 254 -4.47 -28.56 7.10
CA SER A 254 -5.01 -27.21 7.31
C SER A 254 -5.62 -27.00 8.70
N LYS A 255 -6.21 -28.03 9.33
CA LYS A 255 -6.90 -27.96 10.63
C LYS A 255 -6.23 -27.10 11.73
N PRO A 256 -4.90 -27.09 11.95
CA PRO A 256 -4.28 -26.24 12.98
C PRO A 256 -4.50 -24.74 12.76
N ILE A 257 -4.73 -24.27 11.52
CA ILE A 257 -4.99 -22.86 11.22
C ILE A 257 -6.20 -22.36 12.00
N SER A 258 -7.28 -23.14 12.11
CA SER A 258 -8.46 -22.76 12.91
C SER A 258 -8.22 -22.73 14.44
N THR A 259 -7.13 -23.30 14.96
CA THR A 259 -6.72 -23.12 16.37
C THR A 259 -5.98 -21.80 16.57
N TYR A 260 -5.00 -21.47 15.72
CA TYR A 260 -4.25 -20.21 15.85
C TYR A 260 -5.06 -18.98 15.39
N ALA A 261 -5.88 -19.15 14.34
CA ALA A 261 -6.70 -18.14 13.68
C ALA A 261 -8.19 -18.59 13.59
N PRO A 262 -8.95 -18.50 14.70
CA PRO A 262 -10.34 -18.97 14.77
C PRO A 262 -11.37 -18.03 14.11
N SER A 263 -11.02 -16.80 13.69
CA SER A 263 -11.92 -15.87 13.01
C SER A 263 -11.27 -15.25 11.77
N SER A 264 -12.09 -14.91 10.77
CA SER A 264 -11.65 -14.34 9.49
C SER A 264 -11.46 -12.82 9.50
N ASP A 265 -11.73 -12.17 10.64
CA ASP A 265 -11.66 -10.73 10.88
C ASP A 265 -10.85 -10.34 12.13
N LYS A 266 -10.09 -11.26 12.74
CA LYS A 266 -9.28 -11.01 13.93
C LYS A 266 -7.83 -11.47 13.81
N ILE A 267 -6.97 -10.80 14.57
CA ILE A 267 -5.53 -11.06 14.70
C ILE A 267 -5.14 -11.11 16.19
N LEU A 268 -3.89 -11.49 16.51
CA LEU A 268 -3.40 -11.70 17.89
C LEU A 268 -4.14 -12.82 18.65
N SER A 269 -4.86 -13.68 17.96
CA SER A 269 -5.61 -14.79 18.57
C SER A 269 -4.68 -15.87 19.10
N SER A 270 -3.57 -16.14 18.40
CA SER A 270 -2.55 -17.13 18.79
C SER A 270 -1.76 -16.75 20.04
N VAL A 271 -1.83 -15.48 20.47
CA VAL A 271 -1.15 -14.93 21.65
C VAL A 271 -2.11 -14.50 22.76
N GLY A 272 -3.41 -14.84 22.64
CA GLY A 272 -4.41 -14.57 23.67
C GLY A 272 -4.74 -13.09 23.89
N GLU A 273 -4.57 -12.26 22.84
CA GLU A 273 -4.87 -10.81 22.81
C GLU A 273 -5.73 -10.46 21.59
N SER A 274 -6.67 -11.34 21.23
CA SER A 274 -7.45 -11.28 19.98
C SER A 274 -8.16 -9.93 19.76
N GLU A 275 -7.82 -9.24 18.66
CA GLU A 275 -8.36 -7.93 18.28
C GLU A 275 -8.84 -7.90 16.82
N ASP A 276 -9.70 -6.95 16.49
CA ASP A 276 -10.21 -6.76 15.13
C ASP A 276 -9.08 -6.41 14.14
N ALA A 277 -8.98 -7.18 13.06
CA ALA A 277 -8.10 -6.89 11.94
C ALA A 277 -8.57 -5.65 11.16
N LYS A 278 -7.61 -4.86 10.66
CA LYS A 278 -7.81 -3.67 9.79
C LYS A 278 -6.80 -3.67 8.65
N GLY A 279 -7.04 -2.86 7.62
CA GLY A 279 -6.10 -2.63 6.52
C GLY A 279 -5.60 -3.91 5.85
N GLY A 280 -4.30 -3.97 5.53
CA GLY A 280 -3.66 -5.14 4.93
C GLY A 280 -3.77 -6.43 5.76
N ASN A 281 -3.78 -6.34 7.10
CA ASN A 281 -3.93 -7.52 7.97
C ASN A 281 -5.31 -8.17 7.81
N LEU A 282 -6.37 -7.38 7.63
CA LEU A 282 -7.73 -7.90 7.37
C LEU A 282 -7.78 -8.65 6.03
N VAL A 283 -7.16 -8.10 4.98
CA VAL A 283 -7.11 -8.75 3.67
C VAL A 283 -6.31 -10.06 3.71
N ASP A 284 -5.17 -10.10 4.40
CA ASP A 284 -4.37 -11.32 4.49
C ASP A 284 -5.01 -12.40 5.39
N ILE A 285 -5.67 -12.06 6.51
CA ILE A 285 -6.36 -13.06 7.34
C ILE A 285 -7.65 -13.58 6.69
N SER A 286 -8.45 -12.71 6.05
CA SER A 286 -9.61 -13.15 5.26
C SER A 286 -9.17 -13.99 4.04
N LYS A 287 -8.03 -13.70 3.42
CA LYS A 287 -7.42 -14.54 2.37
C LYS A 287 -7.02 -15.92 2.89
N VAL A 288 -6.39 -16.01 4.06
CA VAL A 288 -6.06 -17.30 4.70
C VAL A 288 -7.30 -18.14 4.93
N LYS A 289 -8.33 -17.59 5.61
CA LYS A 289 -9.57 -18.33 5.91
C LYS A 289 -10.39 -18.65 4.64
N LEU A 290 -10.29 -17.81 3.59
CA LEU A 290 -10.88 -18.09 2.28
C LEU A 290 -10.24 -19.34 1.63
N LEU A 291 -8.90 -19.44 1.62
CA LEU A 291 -8.21 -20.61 1.06
C LEU A 291 -8.41 -21.87 1.92
N GLU A 292 -8.43 -21.74 3.24
CA GLU A 292 -8.80 -22.81 4.18
C GLU A 292 -10.21 -23.33 3.88
N SER A 293 -11.20 -22.45 3.67
CA SER A 293 -12.58 -22.87 3.33
C SER A 293 -12.70 -23.63 2.01
N VAL A 294 -11.79 -23.38 1.05
CA VAL A 294 -11.71 -24.13 -0.22
C VAL A 294 -11.07 -25.51 -0.03
N ILE A 295 -10.18 -25.66 0.95
CA ILE A 295 -9.57 -26.95 1.32
C ILE A 295 -10.55 -27.80 2.15
N GLU A 296 -11.21 -27.20 3.14
CA GLU A 296 -12.19 -27.86 4.01
C GLU A 296 -13.53 -28.13 3.30
N GLU A 297 -13.81 -27.44 2.19
CA GLU A 297 -15.11 -27.41 1.49
C GLU A 297 -16.26 -26.85 2.36
N ASP A 298 -15.90 -25.97 3.31
CA ASP A 298 -16.79 -25.36 4.30
C ASP A 298 -17.45 -24.07 3.77
N VAL A 299 -18.75 -24.15 3.51
CA VAL A 299 -19.57 -23.06 2.95
C VAL A 299 -19.77 -21.90 3.96
N ASP A 300 -19.72 -22.21 5.25
CA ASP A 300 -19.96 -21.30 6.35
C ASP A 300 -18.68 -20.51 6.66
N MET A 301 -17.52 -21.17 6.64
CA MET A 301 -16.20 -20.53 6.68
C MET A 301 -15.96 -19.67 5.44
N LEU A 302 -16.34 -20.15 4.25
CA LEU A 302 -16.27 -19.39 3.00
C LEU A 302 -17.06 -18.09 3.10
N LYS A 303 -18.32 -18.17 3.52
CA LYS A 303 -19.18 -17.00 3.71
C LYS A 303 -18.61 -16.04 4.76
N LYS A 304 -18.23 -16.53 5.94
CA LYS A 304 -17.63 -15.70 7.02
C LYS A 304 -16.36 -14.98 6.56
N SER A 305 -15.56 -15.62 5.71
CA SER A 305 -14.34 -15.03 5.14
C SER A 305 -14.65 -13.90 4.13
N ILE A 306 -15.71 -14.04 3.34
CA ILE A 306 -16.18 -12.99 2.41
C ILE A 306 -16.84 -11.83 3.18
N ASP A 307 -17.69 -12.13 4.16
CA ASP A 307 -18.32 -11.12 5.04
C ASP A 307 -17.26 -10.34 5.84
N SER A 308 -16.15 -10.99 6.22
CA SER A 308 -15.00 -10.36 6.87
C SER A 308 -14.18 -9.51 5.91
N PHE A 309 -13.86 -10.04 4.71
CA PHE A 309 -13.18 -9.30 3.66
C PHE A 309 -13.92 -8.00 3.29
N ASN A 310 -15.24 -8.06 3.14
CA ASN A 310 -16.09 -6.91 2.81
C ASN A 310 -15.94 -5.74 3.79
N LYS A 311 -15.55 -5.99 5.06
CA LYS A 311 -15.31 -4.93 6.06
C LYS A 311 -14.15 -4.00 5.67
N VAL A 312 -13.23 -4.44 4.80
CA VAL A 312 -12.08 -3.60 4.36
C VAL A 312 -12.54 -2.32 3.65
N PHE A 313 -13.67 -2.36 2.93
CA PHE A 313 -14.20 -1.23 2.16
C PHE A 313 -14.89 -0.14 3.03
N THR A 314 -14.66 -0.18 4.35
CA THR A 314 -15.13 0.84 5.30
C THR A 314 -14.08 1.94 5.43
N TYR A 315 -14.47 3.19 5.17
CA TYR A 315 -13.60 4.34 5.46
C TYR A 315 -13.39 4.53 6.96
N VAL A 316 -12.19 4.97 7.34
CA VAL A 316 -11.88 5.44 8.70
C VAL A 316 -12.83 6.59 9.06
N GLN A 317 -13.26 6.63 10.32
CA GLN A 317 -14.17 7.65 10.84
C GLN A 317 -13.38 8.79 11.49
N ASP A 318 -13.90 10.00 11.38
CA ASP A 318 -13.29 11.25 11.85
C ASP A 318 -12.97 11.23 13.37
N SER A 319 -13.66 10.38 14.14
CA SER A 319 -13.47 10.15 15.59
C SER A 319 -12.47 9.04 15.95
N ALA A 320 -11.82 8.41 14.97
CA ALA A 320 -10.93 7.27 15.18
C ALA A 320 -9.63 7.65 15.91
N THR A 321 -9.20 6.81 16.85
CA THR A 321 -7.96 6.97 17.62
C THR A 321 -7.18 5.66 17.72
N GLY A 322 -5.86 5.74 17.89
CA GLY A 322 -4.97 4.58 17.91
C GLY A 322 -5.14 3.69 16.66
N LYS A 323 -5.22 2.37 16.86
CA LYS A 323 -5.40 1.37 15.78
C LYS A 323 -6.67 1.54 14.94
N ALA A 324 -7.69 2.25 15.44
CA ALA A 324 -8.91 2.51 14.67
C ALA A 324 -8.66 3.44 13.47
N ARG A 325 -7.50 4.11 13.42
CA ARG A 325 -7.08 4.97 12.30
C ARG A 325 -6.45 4.22 11.13
N ASN A 326 -6.17 2.92 11.26
CA ASN A 326 -5.57 2.13 10.18
C ASN A 326 -6.61 1.87 9.08
N GLY A 327 -6.37 2.38 7.87
CA GLY A 327 -7.25 2.23 6.71
C GLY A 327 -7.24 3.44 5.78
N PHE A 328 -8.16 3.40 4.81
CA PHE A 328 -8.41 4.54 3.92
C PHE A 328 -9.30 5.58 4.59
N TYR A 329 -8.93 6.84 4.45
CA TYR A 329 -9.76 8.01 4.71
C TYR A 329 -10.46 8.46 3.44
N LYS A 330 -11.51 9.29 3.58
CA LYS A 330 -12.31 9.81 2.46
C LYS A 330 -11.47 10.61 1.47
N ASP A 331 -10.49 11.39 1.96
CA ASP A 331 -9.58 12.20 1.14
C ASP A 331 -8.62 11.37 0.26
N GLY A 332 -8.61 10.04 0.41
CA GLY A 332 -7.69 9.14 -0.29
C GLY A 332 -6.42 8.84 0.50
N SER A 333 -6.22 9.46 1.67
CA SER A 333 -5.13 9.11 2.58
C SER A 333 -5.24 7.65 3.02
N TYR A 334 -4.10 6.96 3.14
CA TYR A 334 -4.02 5.66 3.80
C TYR A 334 -3.03 5.73 4.95
N ILE A 335 -3.55 5.60 6.17
CA ILE A 335 -2.75 5.43 7.37
C ILE A 335 -2.64 3.95 7.68
N ASP A 336 -1.45 3.49 8.02
CA ASP A 336 -1.27 2.26 8.79
C ASP A 336 -0.45 2.54 10.05
N HIS A 337 -0.34 1.54 10.91
CA HIS A 337 0.39 1.64 12.18
C HIS A 337 -0.01 2.88 13.02
N GLN A 338 -1.31 3.18 13.08
CA GLN A 338 -1.98 4.25 13.85
C GLN A 338 -1.79 5.69 13.36
N ASP A 339 -0.64 6.04 12.81
CA ASP A 339 -0.33 7.41 12.33
C ASP A 339 0.74 7.50 11.24
N VAL A 340 1.12 6.41 10.58
CA VAL A 340 2.14 6.42 9.52
C VAL A 340 1.48 6.48 8.12
N PRO A 341 1.81 7.47 7.27
CA PRO A 341 1.34 7.55 5.88
C PRO A 341 1.91 6.40 5.04
N TYR A 342 1.04 5.51 4.56
CA TYR A 342 1.48 4.17 4.13
C TYR A 342 0.86 3.64 2.81
N THR A 343 0.18 4.48 2.03
CA THR A 343 -0.45 4.09 0.76
C THR A 343 0.51 3.33 -0.17
N GLY A 344 1.76 3.79 -0.26
CA GLY A 344 2.79 3.24 -1.13
C GLY A 344 3.52 1.99 -0.60
N ALA A 345 3.12 1.43 0.56
CA ALA A 345 3.60 0.10 1.00
C ALA A 345 2.49 -0.78 1.59
N TYR A 346 1.92 -0.45 2.76
CA TYR A 346 0.82 -1.27 3.32
C TYR A 346 -0.46 -1.16 2.48
N GLY A 347 -0.73 0.01 1.88
CA GLY A 347 -1.77 0.16 0.87
C GLY A 347 -1.51 -0.72 -0.37
N VAL A 348 -0.25 -0.81 -0.83
CA VAL A 348 0.12 -1.68 -1.97
C VAL A 348 -0.10 -3.16 -1.64
N VAL A 349 0.24 -3.61 -0.43
CA VAL A 349 -0.03 -4.99 0.04
C VAL A 349 -1.53 -5.27 0.11
N LEU A 350 -2.32 -4.32 0.62
CA LEU A 350 -3.78 -4.37 0.66
C LEU A 350 -4.36 -4.51 -0.76
N LEU A 351 -3.93 -3.66 -1.70
CA LEU A 351 -4.40 -3.67 -3.09
C LEU A 351 -3.98 -4.93 -3.86
N GLU A 352 -2.74 -5.41 -3.70
CA GLU A 352 -2.33 -6.70 -4.28
C GLU A 352 -3.21 -7.82 -3.69
N GLY A 353 -3.40 -7.86 -2.37
CA GLY A 353 -4.28 -8.86 -1.73
C GLY A 353 -5.70 -8.87 -2.28
N ILE A 354 -6.32 -7.70 -2.45
CA ILE A 354 -7.64 -7.55 -3.11
C ILE A 354 -7.61 -8.10 -4.54
N SER A 355 -6.58 -7.76 -5.32
CA SER A 355 -6.45 -8.18 -6.73
C SER A 355 -6.33 -9.71 -6.90
N GLN A 356 -5.83 -10.42 -5.89
CA GLN A 356 -5.68 -11.87 -5.89
C GLN A 356 -7.01 -12.59 -5.59
N ILE A 357 -7.80 -12.09 -4.63
CA ILE A 357 -9.00 -12.79 -4.12
C ILE A 357 -10.31 -12.32 -4.75
N LEU A 358 -10.41 -11.07 -5.23
CA LEU A 358 -11.65 -10.58 -5.83
C LEU A 358 -12.13 -11.41 -7.05
N PRO A 359 -11.25 -11.95 -7.92
CA PRO A 359 -11.66 -12.90 -8.96
C PRO A 359 -12.35 -14.16 -8.40
N MET A 360 -11.81 -14.78 -7.34
CA MET A 360 -12.44 -15.93 -6.69
C MET A 360 -13.81 -15.57 -6.11
N ILE A 361 -13.90 -14.44 -5.40
CA ILE A 361 -15.14 -14.04 -4.71
C ILE A 361 -16.28 -13.84 -5.72
N LYS A 362 -16.00 -13.32 -6.92
CA LYS A 362 -17.02 -13.16 -7.99
C LYS A 362 -17.53 -14.48 -8.58
N GLU A 363 -16.80 -15.58 -8.42
CA GLU A 363 -17.25 -16.93 -8.78
C GLU A 363 -18.07 -17.62 -7.67
N THR A 364 -18.09 -17.07 -6.44
CA THR A 364 -18.94 -17.56 -5.36
C THR A 364 -20.39 -17.06 -5.50
N PRO A 365 -21.39 -17.76 -4.94
CA PRO A 365 -22.75 -17.25 -4.82
C PRO A 365 -22.89 -16.04 -3.87
N PHE A 366 -21.85 -15.73 -3.08
CA PHE A 366 -21.84 -14.70 -2.04
C PHE A 366 -21.26 -13.35 -2.51
N ASN A 367 -21.13 -13.13 -3.83
CA ASN A 367 -20.58 -11.89 -4.36
C ASN A 367 -21.49 -10.67 -4.11
N ASP A 368 -20.92 -9.61 -3.49
CA ASP A 368 -21.43 -8.25 -3.67
C ASP A 368 -21.19 -7.81 -5.12
N LYS A 369 -22.22 -7.21 -5.72
CA LYS A 369 -22.23 -6.82 -7.14
C LYS A 369 -21.96 -5.35 -7.35
N THR A 370 -22.07 -4.49 -6.34
CA THR A 370 -22.09 -3.03 -6.55
C THR A 370 -21.23 -2.22 -5.58
N GLN A 371 -21.31 -2.43 -4.27
CA GLN A 371 -20.78 -1.46 -3.30
C GLN A 371 -19.25 -1.43 -3.28
N ASN A 372 -18.60 -2.59 -3.16
CA ASN A 372 -17.14 -2.71 -3.07
C ASN A 372 -16.40 -2.12 -4.27
N ASN A 373 -16.97 -2.25 -5.48
CA ASN A 373 -16.33 -1.77 -6.71
C ASN A 373 -16.18 -0.23 -6.72
N THR A 374 -17.16 0.51 -6.19
CA THR A 374 -17.13 1.98 -6.15
C THR A 374 -16.07 2.49 -5.17
N THR A 375 -16.02 1.92 -3.97
CA THR A 375 -14.98 2.26 -2.97
C THR A 375 -13.58 1.95 -3.51
N LEU A 376 -13.39 0.77 -4.13
CA LEU A 376 -12.10 0.36 -4.69
C LEU A 376 -11.62 1.30 -5.82
N LYS A 377 -12.52 1.73 -6.71
CA LYS A 377 -12.21 2.77 -7.72
C LYS A 377 -11.79 4.08 -7.07
N SER A 378 -12.50 4.53 -6.03
CA SER A 378 -12.17 5.76 -5.30
C SER A 378 -10.78 5.69 -4.66
N TRP A 379 -10.41 4.56 -4.04
CA TRP A 379 -9.07 4.38 -3.49
C TRP A 379 -7.98 4.37 -4.58
N ILE A 380 -8.25 3.76 -5.73
CA ILE A 380 -7.32 3.74 -6.86
C ILE A 380 -7.13 5.16 -7.41
N ASP A 381 -8.21 5.85 -7.75
CA ASP A 381 -8.20 7.14 -8.43
C ASP A 381 -7.76 8.30 -7.53
N GLU A 382 -8.17 8.35 -6.28
CA GLU A 382 -7.85 9.43 -5.33
C GLU A 382 -6.68 9.09 -4.39
N GLY A 383 -6.48 7.81 -4.07
CA GLY A 383 -5.44 7.36 -3.13
C GLY A 383 -4.13 6.95 -3.82
N PHE A 384 -4.18 6.02 -4.78
CA PHE A 384 -2.96 5.49 -5.41
C PHE A 384 -2.45 6.33 -6.59
N MET A 385 -3.32 6.71 -7.53
CA MET A 385 -2.87 7.35 -8.78
C MET A 385 -2.15 8.71 -8.59
N PRO A 386 -2.55 9.60 -7.66
CA PRO A 386 -1.82 10.86 -7.46
C PRO A 386 -0.46 10.67 -6.78
N LEU A 387 -0.16 9.46 -6.27
CA LEU A 387 1.14 9.06 -5.74
C LEU A 387 2.03 8.34 -6.78
N ILE A 388 1.61 8.21 -8.05
CA ILE A 388 2.40 7.56 -9.10
C ILE A 388 2.73 8.52 -10.25
N TYR A 389 4.02 8.72 -10.51
CA TYR A 389 4.54 9.55 -11.62
C TYR A 389 5.65 8.80 -12.37
N LYS A 390 5.59 8.72 -13.71
CA LYS A 390 6.55 8.00 -14.58
C LYS A 390 6.99 6.61 -14.05
N GLY A 391 6.03 5.84 -13.53
CA GLY A 391 6.29 4.51 -12.98
C GLY A 391 6.88 4.50 -11.56
N GLU A 392 7.11 5.65 -10.92
CA GLU A 392 7.54 5.77 -9.52
C GLU A 392 6.35 5.89 -8.57
N MET A 393 6.28 5.06 -7.52
CA MET A 393 5.46 5.33 -6.34
C MET A 393 6.21 6.30 -5.42
N MET A 394 5.61 7.45 -5.08
CA MET A 394 6.29 8.50 -4.34
C MET A 394 6.68 8.05 -2.91
N ASP A 395 7.97 8.15 -2.60
CA ASP A 395 8.58 7.62 -1.36
C ASP A 395 7.99 8.20 -0.07
N LEU A 396 7.47 9.42 -0.11
CA LEU A 396 6.70 10.09 0.96
C LEU A 396 5.50 9.28 1.49
N SER A 397 5.06 8.24 0.77
CA SER A 397 3.96 7.34 1.14
C SER A 397 4.38 5.90 1.46
N ARG A 398 5.69 5.59 1.45
CA ARG A 398 6.22 4.22 1.61
C ARG A 398 6.77 3.93 3.02
N GLY A 399 6.66 4.88 3.95
CA GLY A 399 7.11 4.71 5.34
C GLY A 399 8.54 4.17 5.43
N ARG A 400 8.76 3.09 6.19
CA ARG A 400 10.11 2.51 6.36
C ARG A 400 10.64 1.75 5.14
N ALA A 401 9.81 1.46 4.13
CA ALA A 401 10.20 0.69 2.95
C ALA A 401 11.17 1.43 2.01
N ILE A 402 11.31 2.75 2.15
CA ILE A 402 12.39 3.53 1.51
C ILE A 402 13.80 3.01 1.84
N SER A 403 13.95 2.26 2.94
CA SER A 403 15.22 1.70 3.39
C SER A 403 15.54 0.29 2.87
N ARG A 404 14.80 -0.20 1.87
CA ARG A 404 14.96 -1.55 1.30
C ARG A 404 15.48 -1.46 -0.14
N GLU A 405 16.68 -1.98 -0.38
CA GLU A 405 17.39 -1.85 -1.67
C GLU A 405 16.61 -2.48 -2.84
N ASN A 406 15.92 -3.59 -2.58
CA ASN A 406 15.16 -4.32 -3.59
C ASN A 406 13.66 -3.93 -3.63
N GLU A 407 13.22 -2.96 -2.81
CA GLU A 407 11.83 -2.46 -2.80
C GLU A 407 11.85 -0.94 -3.07
N THR A 408 12.06 -0.60 -4.33
CA THR A 408 12.16 0.78 -4.82
C THR A 408 10.78 1.40 -5.13
N SER A 409 10.76 2.72 -5.35
CA SER A 409 9.60 3.46 -5.90
C SER A 409 8.94 2.72 -7.08
N HIS A 410 9.73 2.18 -8.00
CA HIS A 410 9.24 1.49 -9.18
C HIS A 410 8.64 0.10 -8.86
N THR A 411 9.23 -0.67 -7.94
CA THR A 411 8.66 -1.99 -7.56
C THR A 411 7.31 -1.90 -6.87
N ALA A 412 7.10 -0.84 -6.06
CA ALA A 412 5.83 -0.56 -5.42
C ALA A 412 4.76 -0.15 -6.44
N SER A 413 5.11 0.75 -7.36
CA SER A 413 4.26 1.14 -8.49
C SER A 413 3.92 -0.04 -9.41
N ALA A 414 4.89 -0.84 -9.84
CA ALA A 414 4.65 -2.00 -10.70
C ALA A 414 3.76 -3.07 -10.00
N THR A 415 3.81 -3.15 -8.67
CA THR A 415 2.89 -3.97 -7.86
C THR A 415 1.47 -3.39 -7.81
N VAL A 416 1.28 -2.07 -7.82
CA VAL A 416 -0.02 -1.45 -8.10
C VAL A 416 -0.46 -1.80 -9.53
N MET A 417 0.42 -1.67 -10.54
CA MET A 417 0.06 -1.90 -11.94
C MET A 417 -0.40 -3.32 -12.24
N LYS A 418 0.31 -4.36 -11.77
CA LYS A 418 -0.15 -5.75 -11.93
C LYS A 418 -1.47 -6.01 -11.19
N SER A 419 -1.70 -5.33 -10.07
CA SER A 419 -2.97 -5.40 -9.33
C SER A 419 -4.13 -4.76 -10.10
N LEU A 420 -3.93 -3.58 -10.71
CA LEU A 420 -4.90 -2.95 -11.62
C LEU A 420 -5.21 -3.84 -12.84
N LEU A 421 -4.19 -4.49 -13.40
CA LEU A 421 -4.34 -5.39 -14.55
C LEU A 421 -5.19 -6.62 -14.20
N ARG A 422 -4.93 -7.28 -13.07
CA ARG A 422 -5.78 -8.36 -12.53
C ARG A 422 -7.22 -7.88 -12.28
N LEU A 423 -7.38 -6.71 -11.66
CA LEU A 423 -8.69 -6.13 -11.37
C LEU A 423 -9.48 -5.76 -12.64
N SER A 424 -8.79 -5.42 -13.74
CA SER A 424 -9.43 -5.00 -15.00
C SER A 424 -10.36 -6.07 -15.59
N ASP A 425 -10.04 -7.36 -15.43
CA ASP A 425 -10.90 -8.46 -15.88
C ASP A 425 -12.16 -8.64 -15.02
N THR A 426 -12.22 -8.00 -13.83
CA THR A 426 -13.35 -8.08 -12.90
C THR A 426 -14.27 -6.84 -12.92
N MET A 427 -13.91 -5.81 -13.68
CA MET A 427 -14.59 -4.50 -13.71
C MET A 427 -15.39 -4.29 -15.00
N ASP A 428 -16.26 -3.28 -15.01
CA ASP A 428 -16.94 -2.80 -16.22
C ASP A 428 -15.94 -2.34 -17.30
N ASP A 429 -16.35 -2.40 -18.57
CA ASP A 429 -15.46 -2.17 -19.72
C ASP A 429 -14.82 -0.77 -19.75
N SER A 430 -15.49 0.25 -19.18
CA SER A 430 -14.92 1.60 -19.03
C SER A 430 -13.74 1.59 -18.04
N THR A 431 -13.95 1.05 -16.85
CA THR A 431 -12.91 0.94 -15.81
C THR A 431 -11.78 0.01 -16.24
N LYS A 432 -12.12 -1.10 -16.90
CA LYS A 432 -11.19 -2.06 -17.50
C LYS A 432 -10.28 -1.40 -18.53
N THR A 433 -10.84 -0.58 -19.41
CA THR A 433 -10.08 0.20 -20.41
C THR A 433 -9.18 1.21 -19.71
N LYS A 434 -9.71 2.00 -18.75
CA LYS A 434 -8.94 2.96 -17.95
C LYS A 434 -7.74 2.32 -17.26
N TYR A 435 -7.94 1.20 -16.56
CA TYR A 435 -6.87 0.49 -15.86
C TYR A 435 -5.82 -0.06 -16.83
N LYS A 436 -6.24 -0.63 -17.97
CA LYS A 436 -5.33 -1.06 -19.03
C LYS A 436 -4.49 0.10 -19.58
N GLN A 437 -5.08 1.27 -19.85
CA GLN A 437 -4.35 2.45 -20.30
C GLN A 437 -3.35 2.94 -19.24
N ILE A 438 -3.75 3.02 -17.97
CA ILE A 438 -2.86 3.39 -16.84
C ILE A 438 -1.64 2.46 -16.77
N VAL A 439 -1.87 1.15 -16.73
CA VAL A 439 -0.80 0.13 -16.66
C VAL A 439 0.15 0.25 -17.86
N LYS A 440 -0.40 0.35 -19.08
CA LYS A 440 0.38 0.49 -20.30
C LYS A 440 1.20 1.78 -20.36
N THR A 441 0.68 2.85 -19.75
CA THR A 441 1.39 4.14 -19.62
C THR A 441 2.55 4.02 -18.65
N SER A 442 2.32 3.44 -17.47
CA SER A 442 3.35 3.22 -16.46
C SER A 442 4.51 2.40 -17.02
N VAL A 443 4.23 1.25 -17.66
CA VAL A 443 5.25 0.36 -18.25
C VAL A 443 6.05 1.03 -19.37
N LYS A 444 5.47 1.99 -20.10
CA LYS A 444 6.16 2.72 -21.17
C LYS A 444 6.80 4.05 -20.73
N SER A 445 6.70 4.41 -19.44
CA SER A 445 7.15 5.72 -18.94
C SER A 445 8.61 5.78 -18.47
N ASP A 446 9.21 4.64 -18.11
CA ASP A 446 10.67 4.48 -18.03
C ASP A 446 11.10 3.22 -18.79
N SER A 447 12.00 3.39 -19.77
CA SER A 447 12.61 2.27 -20.51
C SER A 447 13.85 1.69 -19.82
N SER A 448 14.31 2.31 -18.72
CA SER A 448 15.44 1.84 -17.92
C SER A 448 15.05 0.91 -16.76
N TYR A 449 13.77 0.55 -16.65
CA TYR A 449 13.22 -0.33 -15.62
C TYR A 449 12.39 -1.45 -16.25
N ASP A 450 12.86 -2.69 -16.11
CA ASP A 450 12.09 -3.86 -16.54
C ASP A 450 11.01 -4.21 -15.51
N SER A 451 9.76 -3.89 -15.83
CA SER A 451 8.63 -4.23 -14.96
C SER A 451 8.38 -5.74 -14.84
N ASN A 452 8.87 -6.56 -15.78
CA ASN A 452 8.61 -8.00 -15.80
C ASN A 452 9.20 -8.71 -14.58
N ASP A 453 10.31 -8.20 -14.04
CA ASP A 453 10.94 -8.71 -12.81
C ASP A 453 10.09 -8.52 -11.53
N THR A 454 8.95 -7.84 -11.61
CA THR A 454 7.98 -7.70 -10.50
C THR A 454 6.67 -8.48 -10.69
N LEU A 455 6.50 -9.15 -11.83
CA LEU A 455 5.30 -9.93 -12.14
C LEU A 455 5.39 -11.27 -11.40
N ASN A 456 4.36 -11.64 -10.63
CA ASN A 456 4.43 -12.72 -9.65
C ASN A 456 4.02 -14.09 -10.26
N SER A 457 3.02 -14.12 -11.15
CA SER A 457 2.56 -15.33 -11.87
C SER A 457 3.00 -15.39 -13.34
N TYR A 458 2.75 -16.49 -14.06
CA TYR A 458 2.82 -16.51 -15.53
C TYR A 458 1.61 -15.77 -16.13
N SER A 459 0.44 -15.82 -15.46
CA SER A 459 -0.77 -15.06 -15.80
C SER A 459 -0.52 -13.55 -15.84
N ASP A 460 0.26 -13.02 -14.89
CA ASP A 460 0.70 -11.62 -14.87
C ASP A 460 1.52 -11.27 -16.13
N ILE A 461 2.47 -12.14 -16.52
CA ILE A 461 3.33 -11.94 -17.70
C ILE A 461 2.52 -12.02 -18.99
N ASP A 462 1.63 -13.00 -19.11
CA ASP A 462 0.71 -13.16 -20.24
C ASP A 462 -0.16 -11.91 -20.43
N LYS A 463 -0.81 -11.45 -19.36
CA LYS A 463 -1.64 -10.24 -19.37
C LYS A 463 -0.83 -8.99 -19.71
N MET A 464 0.39 -8.85 -19.16
CA MET A 464 1.23 -7.67 -19.37
C MET A 464 1.77 -7.61 -20.80
N LYS A 465 2.22 -8.74 -21.36
CA LYS A 465 2.65 -8.85 -22.76
C LYS A 465 1.50 -8.53 -23.70
N LYS A 466 0.35 -9.19 -23.52
CA LYS A 466 -0.87 -8.94 -24.31
C LYS A 466 -1.27 -7.47 -24.27
N LEU A 467 -1.31 -6.83 -23.09
CA LEU A 467 -1.61 -5.41 -22.95
C LEU A 467 -0.59 -4.51 -23.67
N THR A 468 0.70 -4.81 -23.55
CA THR A 468 1.78 -4.02 -24.17
C THR A 468 1.67 -4.04 -25.69
N ASP A 469 1.38 -5.20 -26.26
CA ASP A 469 1.22 -5.47 -27.70
C ASP A 469 -0.15 -5.00 -28.26
N ASP A 470 -1.21 -4.93 -27.43
CA ASP A 470 -2.57 -4.59 -27.83
C ASP A 470 -2.70 -3.16 -28.40
N LYS A 471 -2.68 -3.04 -29.73
CA LYS A 471 -2.76 -1.76 -30.45
C LYS A 471 -4.09 -1.03 -30.30
N SER A 472 -5.13 -1.65 -29.73
CA SER A 472 -6.41 -0.97 -29.42
C SER A 472 -6.33 -0.14 -28.14
N ILE A 473 -5.40 -0.46 -27.24
CA ILE A 473 -5.17 0.29 -25.99
C ILE A 473 -4.02 1.28 -26.18
N SER A 474 -4.36 2.57 -26.10
CA SER A 474 -3.40 3.67 -26.07
C SER A 474 -2.67 3.77 -24.72
N THR A 475 -1.63 4.59 -24.65
CA THR A 475 -1.24 5.23 -23.39
C THR A 475 -2.16 6.41 -23.07
N ASN A 476 -2.11 6.89 -21.84
CA ASN A 476 -2.65 8.17 -21.41
C ASN A 476 -1.57 9.26 -21.54
N ASP A 477 -1.98 10.51 -21.68
CA ASP A 477 -1.12 11.66 -21.42
C ASP A 477 -0.86 11.83 -19.92
N LEU A 478 0.10 12.69 -19.56
CA LEU A 478 0.35 13.08 -18.18
C LEU A 478 -0.83 13.88 -17.61
N THR A 479 -1.21 13.60 -16.36
CA THR A 479 -2.30 14.29 -15.67
C THR A 479 -1.86 15.64 -15.12
N HIS A 480 -2.72 16.68 -15.21
CA HIS A 480 -2.54 17.91 -14.44
C HIS A 480 -3.41 17.83 -13.17
N GLN A 481 -2.82 17.47 -12.02
CA GLN A 481 -3.55 17.09 -10.81
C GLN A 481 -2.86 17.63 -9.55
N LEU A 482 -3.64 18.21 -8.63
CA LEU A 482 -3.16 18.64 -7.31
C LEU A 482 -4.01 17.93 -6.25
N LYS A 483 -3.37 17.17 -5.36
CA LYS A 483 -4.02 16.44 -4.28
C LYS A 483 -3.39 16.82 -2.95
N ILE A 484 -4.24 17.16 -1.98
CA ILE A 484 -3.85 17.46 -0.59
C ILE A 484 -4.49 16.38 0.27
N TYR A 485 -3.66 15.54 0.85
CA TYR A 485 -4.01 14.44 1.73
C TYR A 485 -3.87 14.93 3.18
N ASN A 486 -4.87 15.67 3.66
CA ASN A 486 -4.82 16.29 4.99
C ASN A 486 -4.78 15.23 6.11
N GLU A 487 -5.46 14.08 5.95
CA GLU A 487 -5.52 13.03 6.98
C GLU A 487 -4.19 12.25 7.16
N MET A 488 -3.26 12.38 6.21
CA MET A 488 -1.89 11.83 6.32
C MET A 488 -0.77 12.85 6.07
N ASP A 489 -1.05 14.15 6.16
CA ASP A 489 -0.06 15.24 6.03
C ASP A 489 0.82 15.15 4.76
N ARG A 490 0.21 14.86 3.59
CA ARG A 490 0.91 14.79 2.29
C ARG A 490 0.30 15.69 1.23
N VAL A 491 1.13 16.13 0.28
CA VAL A 491 0.68 16.85 -0.94
C VAL A 491 1.36 16.22 -2.14
N THR A 492 0.61 16.06 -3.24
CA THR A 492 1.16 15.72 -4.55
C THR A 492 0.64 16.69 -5.61
N TYR A 493 1.52 17.12 -6.52
CA TYR A 493 1.17 18.00 -7.62
C TYR A 493 1.86 17.58 -8.90
N HIS A 494 1.08 17.17 -9.90
CA HIS A 494 1.53 16.80 -11.24
C HIS A 494 1.25 17.95 -12.20
N ASN A 495 2.30 18.45 -12.85
CA ASN A 495 2.20 19.44 -13.91
C ASN A 495 2.55 18.76 -15.24
N LYS A 496 1.51 18.43 -16.03
CA LYS A 496 1.68 17.78 -17.35
C LYS A 496 2.40 18.63 -18.39
N ASP A 497 2.36 19.96 -18.22
CA ASP A 497 2.76 20.94 -19.23
C ASP A 497 4.28 21.21 -19.16
N LEU A 498 4.86 21.10 -17.96
CA LEU A 498 6.30 21.14 -17.69
C LEU A 498 6.92 19.76 -17.40
N ASP A 499 6.10 18.70 -17.44
CA ASP A 499 6.49 17.31 -17.21
C ASP A 499 7.28 17.08 -15.91
N PHE A 500 6.66 17.43 -14.78
CA PHE A 500 7.17 17.12 -13.43
C PHE A 500 6.04 16.70 -12.48
N ALA A 501 6.41 16.06 -11.37
CA ALA A 501 5.57 15.96 -10.18
C ALA A 501 6.32 16.40 -8.92
N PHE A 502 5.66 17.20 -8.10
CA PHE A 502 6.11 17.67 -6.80
C PHE A 502 5.44 16.88 -5.68
N GLY A 503 6.20 16.53 -4.64
CA GLY A 503 5.68 15.89 -3.43
C GLY A 503 6.10 16.66 -2.18
N LEU A 504 5.23 16.69 -1.16
CA LEU A 504 5.53 17.28 0.16
C LEU A 504 5.17 16.30 1.28
N SER A 505 6.07 16.19 2.27
CA SER A 505 5.97 15.29 3.41
C SER A 505 6.07 16.07 4.72
N MET A 506 4.96 16.14 5.45
CA MET A 506 4.81 16.89 6.70
C MET A 506 4.54 15.96 7.91
N THR A 507 4.35 16.54 9.09
CA THR A 507 4.01 15.84 10.34
C THR A 507 3.22 16.78 11.25
N SER A 508 2.21 16.23 11.91
CA SER A 508 1.37 16.89 12.91
C SER A 508 1.23 15.99 14.14
N LYS A 509 0.44 16.44 15.11
CA LYS A 509 -0.04 15.64 16.25
C LYS A 509 -0.64 14.28 15.82
N ASN A 510 -1.22 14.24 14.63
CA ASN A 510 -1.92 13.09 14.08
C ASN A 510 -1.09 12.24 13.10
N VAL A 511 0.13 12.65 12.71
CA VAL A 511 0.91 11.94 11.68
C VAL A 511 2.39 11.83 12.04
N ALA A 512 2.93 10.62 11.98
CA ALA A 512 4.34 10.32 12.26
C ALA A 512 5.31 11.08 11.34
N ARG A 513 6.40 11.61 11.92
CA ARG A 513 7.48 12.25 11.15
C ARG A 513 8.26 11.23 10.31
N TYR A 514 8.48 10.03 10.87
CA TYR A 514 9.00 8.85 10.19
C TYR A 514 8.67 7.59 11.01
N GLU A 515 8.75 6.41 10.41
CA GLU A 515 8.74 5.13 11.14
C GLU A 515 10.14 4.50 11.11
N ASN A 516 10.61 4.04 12.28
CA ASN A 516 11.77 3.17 12.45
C ASN A 516 11.38 2.05 13.43
N ILE A 517 11.18 0.86 12.89
CA ILE A 517 10.88 -0.38 13.62
C ILE A 517 11.59 -1.55 12.92
N ASN A 518 11.70 -2.70 13.59
CA ASN A 518 12.30 -3.93 13.05
C ASN A 518 13.77 -3.79 12.56
N GLY A 519 14.43 -2.68 12.89
CA GLY A 519 15.76 -2.33 12.38
C GLY A 519 15.78 -1.69 10.99
N GLU A 520 14.62 -1.24 10.48
CA GLU A 520 14.45 -0.56 9.19
C GLU A 520 14.36 0.97 9.37
N ASN A 521 14.74 1.73 8.33
CA ASN A 521 14.72 3.20 8.27
C ASN A 521 15.42 3.93 9.45
N LEU A 522 16.60 3.44 9.82
CA LEU A 522 17.38 3.91 10.98
C LEU A 522 17.77 5.40 10.93
N LYS A 523 17.86 6.00 9.74
CA LYS A 523 18.23 7.41 9.51
C LYS A 523 17.07 8.29 9.03
N GLY A 524 15.82 7.81 9.08
CA GLY A 524 14.65 8.52 8.52
C GLY A 524 14.22 9.81 9.22
N TRP A 525 15.00 10.33 10.17
CA TRP A 525 14.59 11.32 11.18
C TRP A 525 13.76 12.49 10.66
N HIS A 526 14.16 13.05 9.53
CA HIS A 526 13.65 14.32 8.99
C HIS A 526 12.74 14.14 7.77
N THR A 527 12.38 12.92 7.36
CA THR A 527 11.58 12.68 6.13
C THR A 527 10.16 13.27 6.16
N GLY A 528 9.65 13.64 7.33
CA GLY A 528 8.39 14.38 7.53
C GLY A 528 8.57 15.83 7.98
N ALA A 529 9.79 16.38 8.04
CA ALA A 529 10.08 17.71 8.55
C ALA A 529 9.80 18.84 7.52
N GLY A 530 8.74 18.70 6.73
CA GLY A 530 8.49 19.54 5.56
C GLY A 530 9.40 19.19 4.39
N MET A 531 9.67 17.90 4.19
CA MET A 531 10.55 17.44 3.11
C MET A 531 9.84 17.56 1.75
N SER A 532 10.49 18.23 0.80
CA SER A 532 10.06 18.30 -0.59
C SER A 532 10.68 17.19 -1.44
N TYR A 533 9.95 16.81 -2.49
CA TYR A 533 10.37 15.87 -3.52
C TYR A 533 10.10 16.48 -4.89
N LEU A 534 11.02 16.29 -5.84
CA LEU A 534 10.84 16.69 -7.25
C LEU A 534 11.14 15.52 -8.18
N TYR A 535 10.08 14.90 -8.67
CA TYR A 535 10.11 13.89 -9.71
C TYR A 535 10.02 14.59 -11.08
N ASN A 536 10.87 14.21 -12.02
CA ASN A 536 10.92 14.77 -13.37
C ASN A 536 11.44 13.69 -14.34
N SER A 537 11.99 14.04 -15.50
CA SER A 537 12.61 13.04 -16.40
C SER A 537 13.83 12.30 -15.82
N ASP A 538 14.30 12.64 -14.61
CA ASP A 538 15.35 11.91 -13.91
C ASP A 538 14.81 10.84 -12.95
N VAL A 539 14.09 9.85 -13.51
CA VAL A 539 13.43 8.71 -12.82
C VAL A 539 14.38 7.77 -12.05
N LYS A 540 15.70 8.06 -12.03
CA LYS A 540 16.69 7.35 -11.21
C LYS A 540 17.01 8.06 -9.90
N HIS A 541 16.57 9.31 -9.74
CA HIS A 541 16.99 10.18 -8.65
C HIS A 541 16.72 9.59 -7.27
N TYR A 542 15.50 9.06 -7.04
CA TYR A 542 15.10 8.40 -5.80
C TYR A 542 15.18 6.87 -5.86
N ARG A 543 14.98 6.26 -7.05
CA ARG A 543 14.95 4.80 -7.24
C ARG A 543 16.25 4.09 -6.84
N ASP A 544 17.39 4.64 -7.28
CA ASP A 544 18.69 3.99 -7.13
C ASP A 544 19.23 4.24 -5.70
N ASN A 545 20.55 4.35 -5.46
CA ASN A 545 21.10 4.34 -4.09
C ASN A 545 20.76 5.55 -3.18
N PHE A 546 19.83 6.43 -3.54
CA PHE A 546 19.56 7.72 -2.86
C PHE A 546 19.45 7.61 -1.34
N TRP A 547 18.62 6.69 -0.85
CA TRP A 547 18.38 6.55 0.60
C TRP A 547 19.60 6.03 1.37
N ALA A 548 20.55 5.39 0.69
CA ALA A 548 21.81 4.92 1.28
C ALA A 548 22.94 5.96 1.19
N THR A 549 22.84 6.99 0.34
CA THR A 549 23.93 7.94 0.03
C THR A 549 23.61 9.42 0.23
N ALA A 550 22.34 9.84 0.36
CA ALA A 550 21.99 11.23 0.68
C ALA A 550 22.37 11.61 2.12
N ASP A 551 22.68 12.90 2.37
CA ASP A 551 22.76 13.38 3.76
C ASP A 551 21.33 13.49 4.33
N MET A 552 20.96 12.50 5.11
CA MET A 552 19.66 12.40 5.80
C MET A 552 19.42 13.51 6.83
N THR A 553 20.43 14.32 7.17
CA THR A 553 20.30 15.54 8.00
C THR A 553 19.99 16.80 7.17
N ARG A 554 20.08 16.71 5.83
CA ARG A 554 19.96 17.79 4.83
C ARG A 554 18.98 17.47 3.70
N LEU A 555 17.83 16.88 4.04
CA LEU A 555 16.79 16.51 3.06
C LEU A 555 16.12 17.78 2.49
N PRO A 556 15.79 17.83 1.18
CA PRO A 556 15.25 19.04 0.54
C PRO A 556 13.99 19.59 1.23
N GLY A 557 13.85 20.92 1.30
CA GLY A 557 12.73 21.61 1.94
C GLY A 557 12.78 21.66 3.47
N THR A 558 13.51 20.74 4.12
CA THR A 558 13.54 20.63 5.60
C THR A 558 14.28 21.78 6.27
N THR A 559 13.97 22.02 7.55
CA THR A 559 14.75 22.89 8.44
C THR A 559 15.17 22.09 9.67
N THR A 560 16.48 21.86 9.85
CA THR A 560 17.04 20.95 10.87
C THR A 560 18.11 21.66 11.71
N LEU A 561 18.67 20.98 12.71
CA LEU A 561 19.89 21.42 13.43
C LEU A 561 21.14 20.70 12.90
N ASN A 562 21.11 20.21 11.65
CA ASN A 562 22.13 19.33 11.05
C ASN A 562 22.49 18.17 12.01
N ASP A 563 21.45 17.49 12.48
CA ASP A 563 21.43 16.62 13.66
C ASP A 563 20.88 15.23 13.34
N MET A 564 21.22 14.27 14.21
CA MET A 564 20.76 12.88 14.18
C MET A 564 19.97 12.61 15.47
N PRO A 565 18.68 12.98 15.53
CA PRO A 565 17.86 12.86 16.75
C PRO A 565 17.83 11.45 17.34
N SER A 566 17.94 11.38 18.66
CA SER A 566 17.79 10.12 19.41
C SER A 566 16.32 9.75 19.66
N THR A 567 15.39 10.68 19.43
CA THR A 567 13.95 10.50 19.66
C THR A 567 13.16 10.38 18.35
N ASN A 568 11.97 9.76 18.43
CA ASN A 568 10.96 9.79 17.37
C ASN A 568 9.60 10.19 17.96
N THR A 569 9.54 11.41 18.50
CA THR A 569 8.29 12.07 18.88
C THR A 569 7.53 12.51 17.63
N LYS A 570 6.23 12.80 17.76
CA LYS A 570 5.51 13.59 16.76
C LYS A 570 5.67 15.09 17.02
N ASN A 571 5.28 15.89 16.03
CA ASN A 571 5.00 17.31 16.20
C ASN A 571 3.76 17.46 17.11
N ASP A 572 3.78 18.28 18.18
CA ASP A 572 2.56 18.50 18.99
C ASP A 572 1.52 19.38 18.28
N LYS A 573 1.93 20.13 17.25
CA LYS A 573 1.06 21.09 16.54
C LYS A 573 -0.01 20.36 15.71
N SER A 574 -1.21 20.93 15.71
CA SER A 574 -2.33 20.53 14.85
C SER A 574 -2.56 21.46 13.66
N PHE A 575 -1.81 22.57 13.54
CA PHE A 575 -1.94 23.49 12.42
C PHE A 575 -1.01 23.08 11.26
N VAL A 576 -1.41 22.02 10.58
CA VAL A 576 -0.73 21.45 9.40
C VAL A 576 -1.78 21.04 8.37
N GLY A 577 -1.49 21.19 7.07
CA GLY A 577 -2.39 20.81 5.97
C GLY A 577 -2.44 21.89 4.88
N GLY A 578 -3.52 21.93 4.09
CA GLY A 578 -3.70 22.99 3.09
C GLY A 578 -5.08 23.07 2.45
N THR A 579 -5.25 24.07 1.59
CA THR A 579 -6.38 24.24 0.66
C THR A 579 -5.91 24.29 -0.78
N LYS A 580 -6.73 23.83 -1.72
CA LYS A 580 -6.54 24.08 -3.16
C LYS A 580 -7.76 24.77 -3.75
N LEU A 581 -7.52 25.75 -4.61
CA LEU A 581 -8.57 26.39 -5.40
C LEU A 581 -9.03 25.44 -6.52
N ASN A 582 -8.07 24.79 -7.17
CA ASN A 582 -8.23 23.85 -8.27
C ASN A 582 -6.92 23.05 -8.45
N ASN A 583 -6.76 22.32 -9.55
CA ASN A 583 -5.55 21.53 -9.80
C ASN A 583 -4.28 22.35 -10.15
N LYS A 584 -4.29 23.68 -10.02
CA LYS A 584 -3.14 24.57 -10.31
C LYS A 584 -2.68 25.43 -9.13
N TYR A 585 -3.59 25.79 -8.22
CA TYR A 585 -3.30 26.76 -7.15
C TYR A 585 -3.66 26.20 -5.78
N ALA A 586 -2.70 26.23 -4.84
CA ALA A 586 -2.88 25.75 -3.48
C ALA A 586 -2.04 26.54 -2.46
N SER A 587 -2.55 26.61 -1.22
CA SER A 587 -1.87 27.17 -0.06
C SER A 587 -1.78 26.12 1.04
N ILE A 588 -0.56 25.86 1.50
CA ILE A 588 -0.21 24.79 2.45
C ILE A 588 0.57 25.42 3.61
N GLY A 589 0.24 25.02 4.83
CA GLY A 589 0.85 25.53 6.06
C GLY A 589 1.29 24.39 6.97
N MET A 590 2.39 24.60 7.70
CA MET A 590 2.95 23.67 8.66
C MET A 590 3.58 24.45 9.82
N ASP A 591 2.90 24.47 10.97
CA ASP A 591 3.53 24.85 12.23
C ASP A 591 4.41 23.68 12.70
N PHE A 592 5.73 23.85 12.67
CA PHE A 592 6.71 22.78 12.85
C PHE A 592 7.54 22.96 14.11
N GLU A 593 7.72 21.86 14.83
CA GLU A 593 8.78 21.65 15.81
C GLU A 593 9.56 20.36 15.49
N ASN A 594 10.85 20.33 15.83
CA ASN A 594 11.68 19.14 15.67
C ASN A 594 11.36 18.08 16.75
N GLN A 595 12.03 16.93 16.64
CA GLN A 595 11.88 15.75 17.48
C GLN A 595 12.07 16.09 18.96
N ASP A 596 13.13 16.85 19.26
CA ASP A 596 13.53 17.18 20.64
C ASP A 596 12.92 18.51 21.15
N LYS A 597 12.05 19.14 20.36
CA LYS A 597 11.35 20.43 20.66
C LYS A 597 12.31 21.59 20.96
N THR A 598 13.51 21.53 20.38
CA THR A 598 14.61 22.51 20.47
C THR A 598 14.75 23.41 19.24
N LEU A 599 13.94 23.18 18.20
CA LEU A 599 13.83 23.97 16.97
C LEU A 599 12.35 24.11 16.58
N THR A 600 11.91 25.34 16.31
CA THR A 600 10.59 25.64 15.72
C THR A 600 10.72 26.42 14.42
N ALA A 601 9.76 26.28 13.51
CA ALA A 601 9.58 27.14 12.35
C ALA A 601 8.12 27.07 11.84
N LYS A 602 7.62 28.14 11.21
CA LYS A 602 6.35 28.11 10.46
C LYS A 602 6.68 28.04 8.98
N LYS A 603 6.32 26.94 8.33
CA LYS A 603 6.73 26.60 6.95
C LYS A 603 5.50 26.61 6.04
N SER A 604 5.44 27.56 5.11
CA SER A 604 4.36 27.69 4.14
C SER A 604 4.84 27.37 2.73
N TYR A 605 3.95 26.76 1.95
CA TYR A 605 4.20 26.35 0.57
C TYR A 605 3.02 26.80 -0.30
N PHE A 606 3.32 27.45 -1.42
CA PHE A 606 2.30 27.94 -2.35
C PHE A 606 2.56 27.35 -3.73
N ILE A 607 1.65 26.51 -4.21
CA ILE A 607 1.72 25.96 -5.57
C ILE A 607 0.99 26.93 -6.49
N LEU A 608 1.68 27.40 -7.53
CA LEU A 608 1.25 28.48 -8.40
C LEU A 608 1.44 28.09 -9.88
N ASN A 609 0.81 26.99 -10.31
CA ASN A 609 0.91 26.42 -11.65
C ASN A 609 2.35 26.04 -12.09
N ASP A 610 3.13 26.97 -12.64
CA ASP A 610 4.46 26.71 -13.21
C ASP A 610 5.60 26.70 -12.17
N LYS A 611 5.27 26.94 -10.90
CA LYS A 611 6.23 27.21 -9.82
C LYS A 611 5.68 26.85 -8.43
N ILE A 612 6.58 26.59 -7.48
CA ILE A 612 6.26 26.33 -6.08
C ILE A 612 7.07 27.29 -5.19
N VAL A 613 6.38 28.09 -4.39
CA VAL A 613 6.99 29.06 -3.46
C VAL A 613 7.12 28.44 -2.09
N PHE A 614 8.26 28.67 -1.43
CA PHE A 614 8.59 28.20 -0.10
C PHE A 614 8.87 29.41 0.79
N ILE A 615 8.15 29.57 1.90
CA ILE A 615 8.41 30.59 2.92
C ILE A 615 8.58 29.92 4.29
N GLY A 616 9.54 30.42 5.06
CA GLY A 616 9.73 30.07 6.46
C GLY A 616 9.95 31.32 7.32
N THR A 617 9.36 31.34 8.51
CA THR A 617 9.62 32.36 9.55
C THR A 617 9.61 31.73 10.93
N GLY A 618 9.99 32.50 11.95
CA GLY A 618 10.01 32.05 13.34
C GLY A 618 11.03 30.93 13.60
N ILE A 619 12.08 30.86 12.77
CA ILE A 619 13.13 29.84 12.87
C ILE A 619 13.96 30.11 14.12
N LYS A 620 13.65 29.38 15.19
CA LYS A 620 14.18 29.62 16.54
C LYS A 620 14.72 28.33 17.11
N SER A 621 15.96 28.34 17.60
CA SER A 621 16.53 27.24 18.39
C SER A 621 16.73 27.67 19.84
N THR A 622 16.41 26.77 20.77
CA THR A 622 16.44 27.01 22.22
C THR A 622 17.43 26.12 22.97
N GLY A 623 17.94 25.05 22.33
CA GLY A 623 18.63 23.96 23.04
C GLY A 623 19.90 23.43 22.36
N SER A 624 20.46 24.11 21.36
CA SER A 624 21.70 23.66 20.72
C SER A 624 22.68 24.81 20.43
N SER A 625 23.97 24.47 20.38
CA SER A 625 25.05 25.35 19.92
C SER A 625 25.18 25.42 18.39
N LYS A 626 24.29 24.75 17.65
CA LYS A 626 24.25 24.78 16.19
C LYS A 626 23.19 25.77 15.70
N ASN A 627 23.57 26.52 14.68
CA ASN A 627 22.63 27.30 13.87
C ASN A 627 21.67 26.35 13.11
N PRO A 628 20.36 26.63 13.04
CA PRO A 628 19.45 25.88 12.19
C PRO A 628 19.82 26.03 10.71
N VAL A 629 19.54 25.01 9.90
CA VAL A 629 19.83 25.01 8.46
C VAL A 629 18.56 24.65 7.69
N THR A 630 18.19 25.47 6.70
CA THR A 630 17.21 25.06 5.67
C THR A 630 17.96 24.51 4.48
N SER A 631 17.60 23.29 4.07
CA SER A 631 18.10 22.69 2.84
C SER A 631 17.16 23.06 1.70
N VAL A 632 17.63 23.83 0.73
CA VAL A 632 16.87 24.23 -0.45
C VAL A 632 16.83 23.08 -1.45
N GLU A 633 17.96 22.40 -1.63
CA GLU A 633 18.09 21.19 -2.46
C GLU A 633 19.27 20.31 -2.00
N ASN A 634 19.15 19.01 -2.24
CA ASN A 634 20.16 17.97 -2.09
C ASN A 634 20.03 16.97 -3.27
N ARG A 635 20.28 17.47 -4.48
CA ARG A 635 20.05 16.74 -5.75
C ARG A 635 21.23 15.82 -6.04
N LYS A 636 20.98 14.63 -6.60
CA LYS A 636 22.06 13.86 -7.23
C LYS A 636 22.67 14.67 -8.39
N ALA A 637 23.98 14.84 -8.40
CA ALA A 637 24.69 15.73 -9.34
C ALA A 637 24.89 15.12 -10.73
N ASN A 638 24.76 13.79 -10.88
CA ASN A 638 24.99 13.11 -12.14
C ASN A 638 24.02 13.57 -13.23
N GLY A 639 24.54 14.00 -14.38
CA GLY A 639 23.74 14.54 -15.48
C GLY A 639 23.35 16.02 -15.33
N TYR A 640 23.87 16.73 -14.34
CA TYR A 640 23.60 18.15 -14.09
C TYR A 640 24.87 19.02 -14.03
N LYS A 641 24.78 20.24 -14.55
CA LYS A 641 25.66 21.38 -14.25
C LYS A 641 24.96 22.30 -13.25
N LEU A 642 25.71 22.88 -12.32
CA LEU A 642 25.16 23.83 -11.34
C LEU A 642 25.59 25.26 -11.68
N TYR A 643 24.64 26.19 -11.65
CA TYR A 643 24.85 27.62 -11.81
C TYR A 643 24.36 28.38 -10.57
N LYS A 644 25.10 29.42 -10.16
CA LYS A 644 24.78 30.36 -9.09
C LYS A 644 24.90 31.77 -9.66
N ASP A 645 23.81 32.54 -9.68
CA ASP A 645 23.72 33.84 -10.36
C ASP A 645 24.37 33.82 -11.77
N ASP A 646 23.88 32.89 -12.60
CA ASP A 646 24.35 32.51 -13.94
C ASP A 646 25.77 31.92 -14.08
N ILE A 647 26.64 32.03 -13.07
CA ILE A 647 28.04 31.54 -13.07
C ILE A 647 28.10 30.04 -12.78
N GLU A 648 28.91 29.28 -13.53
CA GLU A 648 29.03 27.82 -13.36
C GLU A 648 29.86 27.46 -12.11
N ILE A 649 29.30 26.62 -11.24
CA ILE A 649 29.94 26.16 -10.00
C ILE A 649 30.54 24.78 -10.24
N THR A 650 31.85 24.76 -10.55
CA THR A 650 32.62 23.54 -10.84
C THR A 650 33.31 22.93 -9.62
N THR A 651 33.37 23.67 -8.51
CA THR A 651 33.92 23.27 -7.20
C THR A 651 33.05 23.84 -6.07
N SER A 652 32.96 23.18 -4.91
CA SER A 652 32.14 23.66 -3.78
C SER A 652 32.45 25.10 -3.34
N ASP A 653 31.47 25.98 -3.45
CA ASP A 653 31.49 27.33 -2.89
C ASP A 653 30.98 27.31 -1.44
N VAL A 654 31.91 27.00 -0.54
CA VAL A 654 31.65 26.81 0.88
C VAL A 654 31.35 28.11 1.64
N ASN A 655 31.59 29.28 1.02
CA ASN A 655 31.37 30.58 1.66
C ASN A 655 29.95 31.10 1.40
N ALA A 656 29.19 31.36 2.47
CA ALA A 656 27.82 31.84 2.34
C ALA A 656 27.78 33.27 1.76
N GLN A 657 27.16 33.44 0.59
CA GLN A 657 27.06 34.73 -0.12
C GLN A 657 25.61 35.03 -0.50
N GLU A 658 25.27 36.32 -0.54
CA GLU A 658 24.00 36.80 -1.07
C GLU A 658 23.82 36.30 -2.50
N THR A 659 22.73 35.60 -2.77
CA THR A 659 22.47 34.95 -4.07
C THR A 659 21.04 35.22 -4.50
N HIS A 660 20.85 35.55 -5.78
CA HIS A 660 19.52 35.80 -6.37
C HIS A 660 18.89 34.51 -6.90
N SER A 661 19.73 33.59 -7.40
CA SER A 661 19.31 32.43 -8.17
C SER A 661 20.30 31.26 -8.12
N VAL A 662 19.78 30.05 -8.15
CA VAL A 662 20.52 28.81 -8.41
C VAL A 662 19.80 28.03 -9.50
N PHE A 663 20.54 27.42 -10.43
CA PHE A 663 19.96 26.68 -11.56
C PHE A 663 20.75 25.40 -11.85
N LEU A 664 20.08 24.25 -11.80
CA LEU A 664 20.61 22.96 -12.23
C LEU A 664 20.19 22.74 -13.68
N GLU A 665 21.17 22.73 -14.58
CA GLU A 665 20.99 22.54 -16.02
C GLU A 665 21.35 21.11 -16.44
N SER A 666 20.55 20.52 -17.31
CA SER A 666 20.80 19.22 -17.93
C SER A 666 20.54 19.30 -19.44
N ASN A 667 20.99 18.27 -20.17
CA ASN A 667 20.79 18.18 -21.62
C ASN A 667 19.32 17.92 -22.02
N ASP A 668 18.48 17.49 -21.08
CA ASP A 668 17.02 17.43 -21.20
C ASP A 668 16.40 18.55 -20.36
N THR A 669 15.78 19.53 -21.00
CA THR A 669 15.14 20.68 -20.33
C THR A 669 14.12 20.25 -19.26
N LYS A 670 13.46 19.10 -19.44
CA LYS A 670 12.50 18.54 -18.46
C LYS A 670 13.16 18.12 -17.14
N LYS A 671 14.49 17.97 -17.11
CA LYS A 671 15.25 17.70 -15.89
C LYS A 671 15.64 18.97 -15.13
N ASN A 672 15.65 20.14 -15.78
CA ASN A 672 16.18 21.39 -15.22
C ASN A 672 15.43 21.82 -13.95
N ILE A 673 16.16 22.46 -13.04
CA ILE A 673 15.64 22.88 -11.73
C ILE A 673 16.17 24.28 -11.39
N GLY A 674 15.30 25.28 -11.42
CA GLY A 674 15.63 26.66 -11.05
C GLY A 674 15.09 27.06 -9.68
N TYR A 675 15.85 27.89 -8.97
CA TYR A 675 15.49 28.50 -7.70
C TYR A 675 15.74 30.01 -7.79
N HIS A 676 14.70 30.84 -7.62
CA HIS A 676 14.86 32.29 -7.39
C HIS A 676 14.62 32.60 -5.91
N PHE A 677 15.47 33.43 -5.32
CA PHE A 677 15.38 33.83 -3.91
C PHE A 677 14.75 35.22 -3.77
N LEU A 678 13.68 35.31 -2.97
CA LEU A 678 12.87 36.52 -2.83
C LEU A 678 13.45 37.50 -1.79
N ASP A 679 14.20 37.00 -0.80
CA ASP A 679 14.87 37.80 0.24
C ASP A 679 16.41 37.84 0.13
N LYS A 680 16.98 37.37 -0.99
CA LYS A 680 18.43 37.35 -1.31
C LYS A 680 19.33 36.81 -0.17
N PRO A 681 19.04 35.64 0.40
CA PRO A 681 19.72 35.14 1.58
C PRO A 681 21.17 34.74 1.28
N LYS A 682 21.95 34.57 2.36
CA LYS A 682 23.32 34.05 2.29
C LYS A 682 23.30 32.53 2.26
N ILE A 683 23.52 31.96 1.08
CA ILE A 683 23.49 30.50 0.87
C ILE A 683 24.90 29.93 0.63
N THR A 684 25.10 28.71 1.09
CA THR A 684 26.25 27.86 0.77
C THR A 684 25.86 26.89 -0.35
N VAL A 685 26.78 26.65 -1.30
CA VAL A 685 26.53 25.81 -2.49
C VAL A 685 27.68 24.83 -2.67
N LYS A 686 27.40 23.52 -2.60
CA LYS A 686 28.43 22.48 -2.62
C LYS A 686 28.21 21.46 -3.72
N LYS A 687 29.31 20.85 -4.19
CA LYS A 687 29.30 19.54 -4.85
C LYS A 687 30.08 18.56 -3.97
N GLU A 688 29.37 17.67 -3.29
CA GLU A 688 29.96 16.66 -2.40
C GLU A 688 29.85 15.26 -3.01
N SER A 689 30.66 14.31 -2.54
CA SER A 689 30.53 12.90 -2.92
C SER A 689 30.38 12.04 -1.68
N HIS A 690 29.22 11.39 -1.58
CA HIS A 690 28.81 10.65 -0.40
C HIS A 690 28.96 9.15 -0.64
N THR A 691 29.39 8.43 0.39
CA THR A 691 29.49 6.96 0.40
C THR A 691 28.72 6.43 1.60
N GLY A 692 27.95 5.37 1.42
CA GLY A 692 27.12 4.78 2.47
C GLY A 692 26.52 3.44 2.04
N LYS A 693 25.90 2.74 3.01
CA LYS A 693 25.45 1.35 2.85
C LYS A 693 23.98 1.20 3.18
N TRP A 694 23.27 0.35 2.45
CA TRP A 694 21.88 0.00 2.78
C TRP A 694 21.77 -0.62 4.19
N SER A 695 22.79 -1.35 4.64
CA SER A 695 22.89 -1.87 6.02
C SER A 695 22.86 -0.79 7.12
N GLU A 696 23.27 0.45 6.82
CA GLU A 696 23.26 1.55 7.80
C GLU A 696 21.88 2.19 7.99
N ILE A 697 20.99 2.04 7.01
CA ILE A 697 19.60 2.50 7.10
C ILE A 697 18.64 1.33 7.40
N ASN A 698 19.04 0.09 7.15
CA ASN A 698 18.23 -1.09 7.43
C ASN A 698 19.12 -2.32 7.70
N LYS A 699 19.07 -2.85 8.93
CA LYS A 699 19.98 -3.92 9.42
C LYS A 699 19.90 -5.24 8.64
N SER A 700 18.90 -5.42 7.78
CA SER A 700 18.71 -6.62 6.96
C SER A 700 19.33 -6.55 5.56
N GLN A 701 19.80 -5.37 5.13
CA GLN A 701 20.24 -5.11 3.75
C GLN A 701 21.75 -5.30 3.56
N LYS A 702 22.21 -5.18 2.31
CA LYS A 702 23.62 -5.39 1.95
C LYS A 702 24.56 -4.35 2.60
N THR A 703 25.79 -4.79 2.82
CA THR A 703 26.88 -4.04 3.48
C THR A 703 27.91 -3.47 2.49
N ASP A 704 27.68 -3.59 1.18
CA ASP A 704 28.55 -3.03 0.14
C ASP A 704 28.42 -1.51 0.03
N ASP A 705 29.54 -0.83 -0.18
CA ASP A 705 29.60 0.62 -0.31
C ASP A 705 28.93 1.09 -1.60
N LYS A 706 27.88 1.90 -1.46
CA LYS A 706 27.28 2.67 -2.55
C LYS A 706 27.88 4.07 -2.53
N LYS A 707 28.08 4.67 -3.70
CA LYS A 707 28.63 6.02 -3.84
C LYS A 707 27.87 6.82 -4.90
N ASP A 708 27.57 8.07 -4.57
CA ASP A 708 26.92 9.06 -5.43
C ASP A 708 27.60 10.43 -5.27
N GLU A 709 27.28 11.37 -6.16
CA GLU A 709 27.62 12.79 -6.01
C GLU A 709 26.34 13.61 -5.84
N TYR A 710 26.42 14.67 -5.04
CA TYR A 710 25.30 15.53 -4.69
C TYR A 710 25.63 17.01 -4.86
N TYR A 711 24.65 17.79 -5.34
CA TYR A 711 24.64 19.24 -5.25
C TYR A 711 23.78 19.65 -4.05
N GLU A 712 24.42 20.23 -3.02
CA GLU A 712 23.72 20.77 -1.85
C GLU A 712 23.59 22.29 -1.93
N VAL A 713 22.40 22.79 -1.61
CA VAL A 713 22.10 24.23 -1.52
C VAL A 713 21.45 24.49 -0.17
N THR A 714 22.12 25.24 0.72
CA THR A 714 21.65 25.42 2.10
C THR A 714 21.77 26.87 2.60
N GLN A 715 20.74 27.36 3.29
CA GLN A 715 20.77 28.60 4.07
C GLN A 715 20.95 28.27 5.56
N THR A 716 21.83 29.00 6.24
CA THR A 716 22.10 28.84 7.69
C THR A 716 21.50 30.01 8.47
N HIS A 717 20.60 29.69 9.40
CA HIS A 717 19.80 30.65 10.16
C HIS A 717 20.43 31.01 11.50
N ASN A 718 20.02 32.12 12.09
CA ASN A 718 20.38 32.57 13.42
C ASN A 718 19.27 33.50 13.97
N THR A 719 19.51 34.21 15.08
CA THR A 719 18.49 35.08 15.68
C THR A 719 18.14 36.31 14.86
N SER A 720 19.03 36.82 14.00
CA SER A 720 18.74 37.94 13.08
C SER A 720 18.35 37.50 11.67
N ASP A 721 18.86 36.35 11.20
CA ASP A 721 18.39 35.68 9.96
C ASP A 721 17.58 34.43 10.33
N SER A 722 16.30 34.61 10.64
CA SER A 722 15.38 33.57 11.13
C SER A 722 14.24 33.25 10.16
N LYS A 723 14.49 33.43 8.86
CA LYS A 723 13.49 33.30 7.79
C LYS A 723 14.10 32.84 6.46
N TYR A 724 13.26 32.40 5.53
CA TYR A 724 13.62 32.20 4.12
C TYR A 724 12.43 32.49 3.20
N ALA A 725 12.71 32.89 1.94
CA ALA A 725 11.72 32.89 0.87
C ALA A 725 12.35 32.57 -0.50
N TYR A 726 11.93 31.48 -1.13
CA TYR A 726 12.41 31.07 -2.47
C TYR A 726 11.31 30.45 -3.34
N VAL A 727 11.55 30.41 -4.65
CA VAL A 727 10.62 29.89 -5.66
C VAL A 727 11.31 28.85 -6.53
N LEU A 728 10.79 27.63 -6.50
CA LEU A 728 11.18 26.50 -7.34
C LEU A 728 10.48 26.56 -8.70
N TYR A 729 11.26 26.44 -9.77
CA TYR A 729 10.85 26.40 -11.18
C TYR A 729 11.41 25.15 -11.87
N PRO A 730 10.65 24.04 -11.95
CA PRO A 730 11.07 22.85 -12.68
C PRO A 730 10.89 23.00 -14.20
N GLY A 731 11.69 22.28 -14.99
CA GLY A 731 11.41 22.04 -16.42
C GLY A 731 11.63 23.23 -17.37
N LEU A 732 12.22 24.33 -16.92
CA LEU A 732 12.48 25.53 -17.74
C LEU A 732 13.89 25.50 -18.39
N SER A 733 14.05 26.13 -19.57
CA SER A 733 15.38 26.44 -20.08
C SER A 733 16.02 27.58 -19.26
N LYS A 734 17.35 27.72 -19.29
CA LYS A 734 18.05 28.82 -18.60
C LYS A 734 17.57 30.20 -19.09
N SER A 735 17.24 30.31 -20.38
CA SER A 735 16.61 31.49 -21.00
C SER A 735 15.20 31.78 -20.49
N ASP A 736 14.37 30.76 -20.24
CA ASP A 736 13.00 30.93 -19.73
C ASP A 736 12.97 31.14 -18.22
N PHE A 737 13.95 30.61 -17.49
CA PHE A 737 14.09 30.74 -16.04
C PHE A 737 14.56 32.15 -15.63
N LYS A 738 15.54 32.73 -16.34
CA LYS A 738 16.11 34.05 -16.00
C LYS A 738 15.09 35.19 -15.83
N PRO A 739 14.10 35.40 -16.72
CA PRO A 739 13.11 36.47 -16.57
C PRO A 739 12.05 36.22 -15.47
N LYS A 740 12.00 35.02 -14.85
CA LYS A 740 11.03 34.67 -13.80
C LYS A 740 11.35 35.24 -12.42
N ASN A 741 12.46 35.96 -12.27
CA ASN A 741 12.93 36.49 -10.98
C ASN A 741 11.90 37.38 -10.26
N ASN A 742 11.09 38.12 -11.02
CA ASN A 742 10.05 39.04 -10.51
C ASN A 742 8.62 38.51 -10.73
N ASN A 743 8.42 37.20 -10.94
CA ASN A 743 7.08 36.62 -11.13
C ASN A 743 6.28 36.46 -9.84
N VAL A 744 6.96 36.38 -8.69
CA VAL A 744 6.34 36.26 -7.37
C VAL A 744 6.87 37.38 -6.48
N SER A 745 6.00 37.98 -5.69
CA SER A 745 6.33 39.03 -4.73
C SER A 745 5.82 38.68 -3.32
N ILE A 746 6.57 39.07 -2.31
CA ILE A 746 6.16 38.97 -0.90
C ILE A 746 5.23 40.15 -0.58
N VAL A 747 4.02 39.85 -0.12
CA VAL A 747 3.08 40.85 0.42
C VAL A 747 3.18 40.90 1.95
N LYS A 748 3.38 39.75 2.59
CA LYS A 748 3.61 39.58 4.03
C LYS A 748 4.58 38.42 4.30
N GLN A 749 5.50 38.61 5.24
CA GLN A 749 6.43 37.59 5.76
C GLN A 749 6.63 37.85 7.26
N ASP A 750 5.52 38.10 7.97
CA ASP A 750 5.49 38.35 9.40
C ASP A 750 5.63 36.99 10.14
N GLU A 751 6.05 36.96 11.42
CA GLU A 751 6.30 35.69 12.15
C GLU A 751 5.06 34.76 12.20
N ASP A 752 3.84 35.27 12.07
CA ASP A 752 2.62 34.45 12.06
C ASP A 752 1.70 34.70 10.85
N PHE A 753 2.17 35.44 9.83
CA PHE A 753 1.37 35.75 8.66
C PHE A 753 2.20 35.84 7.36
N HIS A 754 1.96 34.90 6.45
CA HIS A 754 2.61 34.83 5.15
C HIS A 754 1.58 35.11 4.06
N VAL A 755 1.90 36.02 3.13
CA VAL A 755 1.10 36.27 1.92
C VAL A 755 2.03 36.56 0.76
N ILE A 756 1.83 35.89 -0.37
CA ILE A 756 2.50 36.17 -1.64
C ILE A 756 1.51 36.66 -2.69
N LYS A 757 2.04 37.27 -3.75
CA LYS A 757 1.32 37.63 -4.96
C LYS A 757 2.09 37.13 -6.18
N ASP A 758 1.39 36.40 -7.04
CA ASP A 758 1.81 36.01 -8.39
C ASP A 758 1.43 37.09 -9.42
N ASN A 759 2.20 37.20 -10.50
CA ASN A 759 1.87 38.12 -11.61
C ASN A 759 0.59 37.72 -12.35
N ASP A 760 0.16 36.45 -12.26
CA ASP A 760 -1.12 35.93 -12.76
C ASP A 760 -2.35 36.46 -11.98
N GLY A 761 -2.18 37.37 -11.01
CA GLY A 761 -3.28 37.92 -10.21
C GLY A 761 -3.78 36.97 -9.11
N VAL A 762 -2.91 36.05 -8.68
CA VAL A 762 -3.16 35.09 -7.61
C VAL A 762 -2.47 35.56 -6.33
N PHE A 763 -3.22 35.61 -5.24
CA PHE A 763 -2.70 35.77 -3.88
C PHE A 763 -2.87 34.44 -3.16
N ALA A 764 -1.86 34.03 -2.40
CA ALA A 764 -1.94 32.87 -1.55
C ALA A 764 -1.25 33.17 -0.21
N GLY A 765 -1.80 32.65 0.88
CA GLY A 765 -1.29 32.98 2.20
C GLY A 765 -1.72 32.01 3.30
N VAL A 766 -1.09 32.17 4.46
CA VAL A 766 -1.34 31.41 5.68
C VAL A 766 -1.30 32.36 6.88
N ASN A 767 -2.38 32.38 7.66
CA ASN A 767 -2.41 32.94 9.01
C ASN A 767 -2.18 31.79 10.01
N TYR A 768 -1.15 31.91 10.85
CA TYR A 768 -0.87 30.97 11.95
C TYR A 768 -1.47 31.44 13.29
N SER A 769 -2.08 32.64 13.32
CA SER A 769 -2.57 33.33 14.51
C SER A 769 -4.08 33.18 14.66
N ASP A 770 -4.55 32.99 15.90
CA ASP A 770 -5.99 33.13 16.23
C ASP A 770 -6.45 34.60 16.26
N SER A 771 -5.53 35.56 16.01
CA SER A 771 -5.85 36.98 15.85
C SER A 771 -6.09 37.34 14.38
N THR A 772 -6.94 38.35 14.15
CA THR A 772 -7.19 38.88 12.80
C THR A 772 -5.91 39.40 12.16
N LYS A 773 -5.64 38.97 10.92
CA LYS A 773 -4.56 39.50 10.08
C LYS A 773 -5.13 40.13 8.82
N SER A 774 -4.46 41.16 8.30
CA SER A 774 -4.91 41.84 7.09
C SER A 774 -3.78 42.18 6.12
N PHE A 775 -4.16 42.25 4.84
CA PHE A 775 -3.34 42.70 3.72
C PHE A 775 -4.24 43.34 2.65
N ASP A 776 -3.66 44.08 1.72
CA ASP A 776 -4.42 44.82 0.71
C ASP A 776 -4.20 44.29 -0.70
N ILE A 777 -5.30 44.09 -1.43
CA ILE A 777 -5.33 43.81 -2.86
C ILE A 777 -5.69 45.11 -3.58
N ASN A 778 -4.67 45.84 -4.06
CA ASN A 778 -4.83 47.10 -4.80
C ASN A 778 -5.70 48.16 -4.07
N GLY A 779 -5.58 48.25 -2.73
CA GLY A 779 -6.40 49.14 -1.88
C GLY A 779 -7.71 48.55 -1.39
N ILE A 780 -8.01 47.28 -1.70
CA ILE A 780 -9.10 46.50 -1.11
C ILE A 780 -8.52 45.68 0.05
N THR A 781 -8.90 46.00 1.29
CA THR A 781 -8.43 45.25 2.46
C THR A 781 -9.10 43.86 2.54
N VAL A 782 -8.27 42.85 2.79
CA VAL A 782 -8.65 41.46 3.05
C VAL A 782 -8.31 41.13 4.50
N GLU A 783 -9.26 40.56 5.24
CA GLU A 783 -9.12 40.18 6.65
C GLU A 783 -9.28 38.67 6.84
N LEU A 784 -8.29 38.03 7.45
CA LEU A 784 -8.31 36.65 7.90
C LEU A 784 -8.57 36.67 9.42
N LYS A 785 -9.79 36.33 9.84
CA LYS A 785 -10.29 36.48 11.22
C LYS A 785 -9.88 35.34 12.16
N GLU A 786 -9.48 34.20 11.61
CA GLU A 786 -8.86 33.08 12.33
C GLU A 786 -7.61 32.60 11.58
N LYS A 787 -6.86 31.68 12.20
CA LYS A 787 -5.79 30.95 11.52
C LYS A 787 -6.34 30.09 10.39
N GLY A 788 -5.60 30.00 9.29
CA GLY A 788 -6.01 29.25 8.10
C GLY A 788 -5.16 29.54 6.87
N MET A 789 -5.30 28.68 5.88
CA MET A 789 -4.65 28.76 4.58
C MET A 789 -5.67 29.24 3.55
N PHE A 790 -5.28 30.15 2.66
CA PHE A 790 -6.17 30.69 1.64
C PHE A 790 -5.49 30.85 0.27
N VAL A 791 -6.32 30.81 -0.77
CA VAL A 791 -5.99 31.27 -2.14
C VAL A 791 -7.09 32.22 -2.59
N ILE A 792 -6.73 33.35 -3.20
CA ILE A 792 -7.63 34.33 -3.82
C ILE A 792 -7.08 34.64 -5.22
N LYS A 793 -7.86 34.40 -6.27
CA LYS A 793 -7.47 34.62 -7.66
C LYS A 793 -8.47 35.53 -8.35
N LYS A 794 -8.01 36.58 -9.03
CA LYS A 794 -8.90 37.43 -9.84
C LYS A 794 -9.55 36.60 -10.96
N LYS A 795 -10.86 36.75 -11.13
CA LYS A 795 -11.68 36.08 -12.16
C LYS A 795 -12.11 37.08 -13.22
N ASP A 796 -12.65 38.22 -12.80
CA ASP A 796 -12.94 39.41 -13.62
C ASP A 796 -12.78 40.68 -12.77
N ASP A 797 -13.23 41.84 -13.25
CA ASP A 797 -13.08 43.13 -12.54
C ASP A 797 -13.96 43.28 -11.28
N ASN A 798 -14.98 42.43 -11.11
CA ASN A 798 -15.90 42.44 -9.97
C ASN A 798 -15.89 41.11 -9.17
N THR A 799 -15.21 40.06 -9.65
CA THR A 799 -15.18 38.75 -8.96
C THR A 799 -13.79 38.13 -8.77
N TYR A 800 -13.64 37.37 -7.68
CA TYR A 800 -12.47 36.54 -7.37
C TYR A 800 -12.89 35.09 -7.04
N GLU A 801 -12.18 34.11 -7.59
CA GLU A 801 -12.25 32.71 -7.18
C GLU A 801 -11.41 32.52 -5.90
N CYS A 802 -11.96 31.92 -4.85
CA CYS A 802 -11.31 31.80 -3.55
C CYS A 802 -11.41 30.39 -2.95
N SER A 803 -10.43 30.01 -2.14
CA SER A 803 -10.46 28.81 -1.29
C SER A 803 -9.91 29.10 0.10
N PHE A 804 -10.45 28.43 1.12
CA PHE A 804 -10.01 28.53 2.51
C PHE A 804 -10.03 27.17 3.23
N TYR A 805 -9.06 26.92 4.10
CA TYR A 805 -9.05 25.78 5.03
C TYR A 805 -8.35 26.13 6.34
N ASN A 806 -8.94 25.74 7.47
CA ASN A 806 -8.29 25.72 8.77
C ASN A 806 -8.28 24.26 9.31
N PRO A 807 -7.12 23.60 9.48
CA PRO A 807 -7.05 22.22 10.00
C PRO A 807 -7.49 22.07 11.47
N THR A 808 -7.75 23.17 12.18
CA THR A 808 -8.09 23.18 13.60
C THR A 808 -9.53 23.62 13.92
N SER A 809 -10.34 23.96 12.91
CA SER A 809 -11.77 24.29 13.08
C SER A 809 -12.60 23.72 11.93
N THR A 810 -13.91 23.55 12.15
CA THR A 810 -14.83 23.05 11.11
C THR A 810 -14.80 23.96 9.88
N ASN A 811 -14.70 23.37 8.69
CA ASN A 811 -14.73 24.11 7.43
C ASN A 811 -16.05 23.82 6.70
N SER A 812 -16.98 24.77 6.74
CA SER A 812 -18.30 24.64 6.11
C SER A 812 -18.66 25.90 5.32
N THR A 813 -19.52 25.74 4.31
CA THR A 813 -20.07 26.89 3.56
C THR A 813 -20.87 27.85 4.45
N SER A 814 -21.34 27.39 5.62
CA SER A 814 -22.09 28.18 6.60
C SER A 814 -21.25 29.05 7.53
N ASN A 815 -19.91 28.88 7.60
CA ASN A 815 -19.05 29.64 8.51
C ASN A 815 -17.93 30.44 7.83
N ILE A 816 -17.93 30.53 6.50
CA ILE A 816 -16.85 31.22 5.77
C ILE A 816 -16.81 32.75 6.04
N GLU A 817 -17.95 33.44 6.17
CA GLU A 817 -17.98 34.89 6.50
C GLU A 817 -17.39 35.24 7.89
N SER A 818 -17.39 34.28 8.84
CA SER A 818 -16.72 34.48 10.13
C SER A 818 -15.22 34.21 10.08
N LYS A 819 -14.72 33.57 9.01
CA LYS A 819 -13.30 33.21 8.83
C LYS A 819 -12.54 34.23 7.97
N ILE A 820 -13.20 34.79 6.95
CA ILE A 820 -12.60 35.76 6.03
C ILE A 820 -13.60 36.86 5.63
N SER A 821 -13.12 38.09 5.44
CA SER A 821 -13.87 39.21 4.83
C SER A 821 -12.98 40.00 3.88
N VAL A 822 -13.62 40.64 2.89
CA VAL A 822 -12.97 41.55 1.94
C VAL A 822 -13.82 42.80 1.81
N THR A 823 -13.23 43.98 2.01
CA THR A 823 -13.98 45.23 2.11
C THR A 823 -14.67 45.58 0.79
N GLY A 824 -16.00 45.69 0.82
CA GLY A 824 -16.80 45.96 -0.38
C GLY A 824 -16.99 44.75 -1.30
N TYR A 825 -16.92 43.53 -0.77
CA TYR A 825 -17.28 42.29 -1.47
C TYR A 825 -18.16 41.39 -0.58
N THR A 826 -19.00 40.59 -1.21
CA THR A 826 -19.88 39.58 -0.60
C THR A 826 -19.41 38.17 -0.96
N ILE A 827 -19.64 37.18 -0.08
CA ILE A 827 -19.24 35.78 -0.34
C ILE A 827 -20.40 35.01 -1.00
N THR A 828 -20.21 34.62 -2.26
CA THR A 828 -21.17 33.89 -3.10
C THR A 828 -20.61 32.50 -3.49
N ASN A 829 -21.41 31.71 -4.23
CA ASN A 829 -21.00 30.46 -4.90
C ASN A 829 -20.21 29.46 -4.02
N LYS A 830 -20.62 29.37 -2.75
CA LYS A 830 -19.96 28.58 -1.70
C LYS A 830 -20.15 27.08 -1.93
N SER A 831 -19.06 26.32 -1.94
CA SER A 831 -19.06 24.85 -2.05
C SER A 831 -17.97 24.23 -1.16
N VAL A 832 -18.21 23.01 -0.68
CA VAL A 832 -17.12 22.14 -0.21
C VAL A 832 -16.73 21.28 -1.41
N THR A 833 -15.46 21.35 -1.82
CA THR A 833 -14.96 20.66 -3.01
C THR A 833 -14.98 19.15 -2.77
N ASN A 834 -16.04 18.47 -3.23
CA ASN A 834 -16.25 17.02 -3.16
C ASN A 834 -15.98 16.34 -1.80
N SER A 835 -16.54 16.83 -0.67
CA SER A 835 -16.61 16.26 0.72
C SER A 835 -15.36 15.64 1.40
N ASN A 836 -14.31 15.45 0.63
CA ASN A 836 -13.13 14.64 0.82
C ASN A 836 -11.89 15.49 0.44
N ASP A 837 -12.07 16.59 -0.29
CA ASP A 837 -11.01 17.42 -0.85
C ASP A 837 -10.93 18.79 -0.15
N ALA A 838 -9.82 19.48 -0.37
CA ALA A 838 -9.26 20.41 0.61
C ALA A 838 -9.86 21.84 0.65
N GLY A 839 -10.96 21.99 1.41
CA GLY A 839 -11.44 23.28 1.94
C GLY A 839 -12.81 23.73 1.43
N VAL A 840 -13.16 24.97 1.78
CA VAL A 840 -14.35 25.67 1.25
C VAL A 840 -13.89 26.52 0.07
N ASN A 841 -14.44 26.23 -1.11
CA ASN A 841 -14.33 27.09 -2.28
C ASN A 841 -15.51 28.08 -2.30
N PHE A 842 -15.26 29.32 -2.71
CA PHE A 842 -16.27 30.37 -2.78
C PHE A 842 -15.85 31.45 -3.78
N GLU A 843 -16.77 32.34 -4.13
CA GLU A 843 -16.46 33.54 -4.90
C GLU A 843 -16.66 34.79 -4.03
N LEU A 844 -15.82 35.81 -4.27
CA LEU A 844 -16.07 37.16 -3.79
C LEU A 844 -16.72 37.95 -4.92
N THR A 845 -17.87 38.56 -4.66
CA THR A 845 -18.61 39.40 -5.63
C THR A 845 -18.80 40.81 -5.06
N LYS A 846 -18.38 41.81 -5.82
CA LYS A 846 -18.46 43.24 -5.46
C LYS A 846 -19.89 43.77 -5.39
#